data_AF-A0A350YXY5-F1
#
_entry.id   AF-A0A350YXY5-F1
#
_cell.length_a   1.000
_cell.length_b   1.000
_cell.length_c   1.000
_cell.angle_alpha   90.00
_cell.angle_beta   90.00
_cell.angle_gamma   90.00
#
_symmetry.space_group_name_H-M   'P 1'
#
loop_
_entity.id
_entity.type
_entity.pdbx_description
1 polymer ?
#
loop_
_entity_poly.entity_id
_entity_poly.type
_entity_poly.pdbx_seq_one_letter_code
_entity_poly.pdbx_strand_id
1 'polypeptide(L)'
;MTGFEAGVSMSGDLKDARKDIPLGTIAAILVGLAVYTGLAVFLSYTVNSTMLVNDTNILFKISWIPQLVIAGILGATLSSALGSIMGAPRIMQAVSKDGIAPFFFSKGFGASNEPRNALLLTFIIAQAGILIGDLNTIARIVTIFFIITYGFLNITYTVESWASSDFRPSFKIPRIVSIIGALACIIVMIQLDIMALGIATVVLLALFFYLKNKELKLHSGDTLSSIWLSLVKTGLLQLSKSNFNTRNWRPNVILFSGGSGTRPYLIEIGTALVGKLGIFTNFELVENPDEDLLFDKTARVSLETFGDNVNIITRKHNCRNVYEGMAMISRIYGFSGFEPNTILMGWSKNITNPKKWEVLLHTLNKLDYNLAFLSYDRKNGFGNHKRIDFWWSGEGRNLALALHLIRFITVTPKWRHAEIRILAINLESKNTDRYYAILGQMVDSYRIRASIKVVANPDKLPENEVIRSESKDTDLTLAEIPWLTNKKLEDIVTSANNMTECLKSCLLIHASTSFEEVNVISKSVTSESTNPLYNDAIMKVEPILKNLQLSKTSIVYNTVYNVAVVLDKHARLLIDTTFFGIRESRDNYLDQLSSLVDISIKKLIQVNELENDKKKHWEQLKILNDFSFQAQKELADFKDNILKEELEILDKGIMQLIAATGNSVNNLPEHIRLKFGKNDFRELRNVNLFRQINRAVKIGWTSISGGKISVTINLHPAAVYFLYYKRLKYFRQFYENYIIQSLKAFSGIKELLNGNLLAIEKVLSGKLATSEIDIKREEMAALVINLKSENQVFFYHQSHKMLDELTGDLESFSQIIESPQANLLSRRFKLFNKKKVELEKSVAEFPYLWIHFMVNHVNKTYLDFIFYSLKSRLTTKIEKAYQEIILIIERGINEKLKIFEAKVNAIREMGDKKYDQKEFFNQKSISLPPFDIPFNTLFKEIQVSVGQLPESIDISGEKLLEDIQFDKLENISEIVVSVRKTADYYISNELNDLIRKQSINTGQQLSLSVSTLKNLIRMANFHLENSENTHSGEIGTEQIHEQQKTLLENLVRNIKNEEDKLTALYKQLRQSFDSGLKNAFEPLTAAIIIKTSGSLNEKI
;
A
#
# COMPACT_ATOMS: atom_id res chain seq x y z
N MET A 1 -1.25 -59.02 -12.14
CA MET A 1 -1.72 -60.01 -13.13
C MET A 1 -1.10 -59.64 -14.47
N THR A 2 -0.48 -60.60 -15.15
CA THR A 2 0.10 -60.43 -16.49
C THR A 2 -0.87 -60.90 -17.57
N GLY A 3 -0.57 -60.64 -18.85
CA GLY A 3 -1.32 -61.22 -19.97
C GLY A 3 -2.49 -60.39 -20.52
N PHE A 4 -2.78 -59.21 -19.94
CA PHE A 4 -3.82 -58.32 -20.47
C PHE A 4 -3.45 -57.75 -21.87
N GLU A 5 -2.17 -57.75 -22.21
CA GLU A 5 -1.65 -57.32 -23.52
C GLU A 5 -1.99 -58.28 -24.66
N ALA A 6 -2.46 -59.49 -24.36
CA ALA A 6 -2.88 -60.45 -25.39
C ALA A 6 -3.93 -59.83 -26.34
N GLY A 7 -4.91 -59.10 -25.80
CA GLY A 7 -5.91 -58.38 -26.60
C GLY A 7 -5.32 -57.22 -27.44
N VAL A 8 -4.23 -56.60 -26.97
CA VAL A 8 -3.52 -55.52 -27.70
C VAL A 8 -2.66 -56.09 -28.82
N SER A 9 -2.02 -57.23 -28.60
CA SER A 9 -1.15 -57.91 -29.57
C SER A 9 -1.90 -58.41 -30.82
N MET A 10 -3.23 -58.55 -30.74
CA MET A 10 -4.13 -58.92 -31.83
C MET A 10 -4.99 -57.75 -32.32
N SER A 11 -4.60 -56.51 -32.00
CA SER A 11 -5.38 -55.31 -32.35
C SER A 11 -5.64 -55.12 -33.85
N GLY A 12 -4.76 -55.64 -34.71
CA GLY A 12 -4.92 -55.62 -36.17
C GLY A 12 -6.06 -56.50 -36.69
N ASP A 13 -6.54 -57.45 -35.89
CA ASP A 13 -7.56 -58.45 -36.28
C ASP A 13 -8.96 -58.11 -35.71
N LEU A 14 -9.12 -56.97 -35.01
CA LEU A 14 -10.38 -56.55 -34.39
C LEU A 14 -11.25 -55.70 -35.32
N LYS A 15 -12.57 -55.91 -35.28
CA LYS A 15 -13.56 -55.12 -36.05
C LYS A 15 -13.60 -53.65 -35.62
N ASP A 16 -13.52 -53.37 -34.32
CA ASP A 16 -13.37 -52.00 -33.77
C ASP A 16 -12.38 -51.99 -32.60
N ALA A 17 -11.08 -51.96 -32.94
CA ALA A 17 -10.00 -51.96 -31.96
C ALA A 17 -10.09 -50.82 -30.92
N ARG A 18 -10.66 -49.66 -31.28
CA ARG A 18 -10.73 -48.49 -30.36
C ARG A 18 -11.69 -48.74 -29.21
N LYS A 19 -12.78 -49.48 -29.44
CA LYS A 19 -13.81 -49.79 -28.44
C LYS A 19 -13.56 -51.15 -27.76
N ASP A 20 -13.15 -52.16 -28.53
CA ASP A 20 -13.11 -53.54 -28.06
C ASP A 20 -11.91 -53.81 -27.15
N ILE A 21 -10.76 -53.17 -27.40
CA ILE A 21 -9.56 -53.34 -26.56
C ILE A 21 -9.81 -52.86 -25.12
N PRO A 22 -10.26 -51.61 -24.86
CA PRO A 22 -10.49 -51.16 -23.48
C PRO A 22 -11.55 -51.99 -22.75
N LEU A 23 -12.67 -52.30 -23.41
CA LEU A 23 -13.77 -53.05 -22.80
C LEU A 23 -13.35 -54.49 -22.47
N GLY A 24 -12.74 -55.19 -23.43
CA GLY A 24 -12.28 -56.57 -23.25
C GLY A 24 -11.19 -56.68 -22.19
N THR A 25 -10.21 -55.76 -22.21
CA THR A 25 -9.09 -55.77 -21.25
C THR A 25 -9.58 -55.53 -19.82
N ILE A 26 -10.42 -54.51 -19.59
CA ILE A 26 -10.93 -54.19 -18.25
C ILE A 26 -11.85 -55.32 -17.74
N ALA A 27 -12.72 -55.87 -18.58
CA ALA A 27 -13.60 -56.97 -18.20
C ALA A 27 -12.79 -58.22 -17.81
N ALA A 28 -11.76 -58.58 -18.60
CA ALA A 28 -10.90 -59.71 -18.30
C ALA A 28 -10.15 -59.53 -16.96
N ILE A 29 -9.62 -58.33 -16.69
CA ILE A 29 -8.95 -58.01 -15.42
C ILE A 29 -9.92 -58.14 -14.23
N LEU A 30 -11.14 -57.59 -14.34
CA LEU A 30 -12.14 -57.63 -13.27
C LEU A 30 -12.61 -59.07 -12.98
N VAL A 31 -12.89 -59.85 -14.03
CA VAL A 31 -13.27 -61.26 -13.88
C VAL A 31 -12.13 -62.06 -13.25
N GLY A 32 -10.89 -61.88 -13.72
CA GLY A 32 -9.72 -62.54 -13.15
C GLY A 32 -9.52 -62.19 -11.67
N LEU A 33 -9.65 -60.91 -11.32
CA LEU A 33 -9.57 -60.45 -9.93
C LEU A 33 -10.65 -61.07 -9.04
N ALA A 34 -11.89 -61.13 -9.51
CA ALA A 34 -13.00 -61.73 -8.79
C ALA A 34 -12.77 -63.24 -8.56
N VAL A 35 -12.32 -63.96 -9.59
CA VAL A 35 -12.02 -65.40 -9.49
C VAL A 35 -10.87 -65.65 -8.52
N TYR A 36 -9.74 -64.93 -8.62
CA TYR A 36 -8.60 -65.13 -7.72
C TYR A 36 -8.90 -64.77 -6.27
N THR A 37 -9.61 -63.67 -6.04
CA THR A 37 -10.00 -63.24 -4.70
C THR A 37 -11.02 -64.21 -4.10
N GLY A 38 -12.02 -64.62 -4.89
CA GLY A 38 -13.00 -65.62 -4.49
C GLY A 38 -12.36 -66.95 -4.13
N LEU A 39 -11.41 -67.43 -4.93
CA LEU A 39 -10.66 -68.65 -4.66
C LEU A 39 -9.81 -68.53 -3.38
N ALA A 40 -9.10 -67.41 -3.18
CA ALA A 40 -8.31 -67.18 -1.98
C ALA A 40 -9.16 -67.18 -0.71
N VAL A 41 -10.31 -66.49 -0.74
CA VAL A 41 -11.28 -66.48 0.35
C VAL A 41 -11.84 -67.89 0.59
N PHE A 42 -12.26 -68.58 -0.48
CA PHE A 42 -12.77 -69.94 -0.40
C PHE A 42 -11.77 -70.91 0.24
N LEU A 43 -10.50 -70.88 -0.20
CA LEU A 43 -9.44 -71.73 0.37
C LEU A 43 -9.16 -71.37 1.83
N SER A 44 -9.17 -70.08 2.18
CA SER A 44 -8.96 -69.63 3.56
C SER A 44 -10.03 -70.11 4.54
N TYR A 45 -11.27 -70.29 4.08
CA TYR A 45 -12.37 -70.82 4.91
C TYR A 45 -12.46 -72.34 4.90
N THR A 46 -12.08 -72.99 3.81
CA THR A 46 -12.36 -74.43 3.58
C THR A 46 -11.17 -75.33 3.96
N VAL A 47 -9.94 -74.83 3.92
CA VAL A 47 -8.73 -75.62 4.12
C VAL A 47 -7.95 -75.14 5.34
N ASN A 48 -7.48 -76.08 6.16
CA ASN A 48 -6.60 -75.77 7.30
C ASN A 48 -5.29 -75.13 6.80
N SER A 49 -4.85 -74.05 7.44
CA SER A 49 -3.64 -73.30 7.07
C SER A 49 -2.39 -74.16 6.99
N THR A 50 -2.26 -75.17 7.85
CA THR A 50 -1.11 -76.09 7.87
C THR A 50 -1.05 -77.00 6.63
N MET A 51 -2.20 -77.39 6.06
CA MET A 51 -2.25 -78.13 4.81
C MET A 51 -2.00 -77.23 3.61
N LEU A 52 -2.49 -75.99 3.64
CA LEU A 52 -2.31 -75.02 2.55
C LEU A 52 -0.82 -74.64 2.36
N VAL A 53 -0.04 -74.59 3.44
CA VAL A 53 1.40 -74.28 3.39
C VAL A 53 2.24 -75.46 2.90
N ASN A 54 1.88 -76.70 3.29
CA ASN A 54 2.74 -77.86 3.09
C ASN A 54 2.36 -78.73 1.87
N ASP A 55 1.17 -78.57 1.31
CA ASP A 55 0.68 -79.41 0.22
C ASP A 55 0.34 -78.61 -1.04
N THR A 56 1.22 -78.66 -2.04
CA THR A 56 1.02 -77.99 -3.34
C THR A 56 -0.09 -78.61 -4.17
N ASN A 57 -0.58 -79.81 -3.83
CA ASN A 57 -1.62 -80.53 -4.55
C ASN A 57 -3.01 -80.39 -3.89
N ILE A 58 -3.17 -79.45 -2.95
CA ILE A 58 -4.40 -79.26 -2.19
C ILE A 58 -5.64 -79.08 -3.06
N LEU A 59 -5.50 -78.39 -4.21
CA LEU A 59 -6.61 -78.13 -5.12
C LEU A 59 -7.16 -79.43 -5.74
N PHE A 60 -6.31 -80.44 -5.94
CA PHE A 60 -6.74 -81.77 -6.36
C PHE A 60 -7.52 -82.49 -5.26
N LYS A 61 -7.06 -82.38 -4.01
CA LYS A 61 -7.64 -83.08 -2.86
C LYS A 61 -9.01 -82.57 -2.45
N ILE A 62 -9.26 -81.26 -2.59
CA ILE A 62 -10.54 -80.64 -2.22
C ILE A 62 -11.57 -80.65 -3.36
N SER A 63 -11.14 -80.92 -4.58
CA SER A 63 -12.03 -80.92 -5.73
C SER A 63 -12.95 -82.13 -5.73
N TRP A 64 -14.20 -81.93 -6.19
CA TRP A 64 -15.17 -83.02 -6.26
C TRP A 64 -14.76 -84.10 -7.28
N ILE A 65 -14.10 -83.70 -8.38
CA ILE A 65 -13.56 -84.60 -9.39
C ILE A 65 -12.11 -84.16 -9.72
N PRO A 66 -11.09 -84.79 -9.12
CA PRO A 66 -9.68 -84.40 -9.28
C PRO A 66 -9.19 -84.37 -10.73
N GLN A 67 -9.70 -85.26 -11.58
CA GLN A 67 -9.31 -85.34 -12.99
C GLN A 67 -9.69 -84.08 -13.78
N LEU A 68 -10.77 -83.39 -13.40
CA LEU A 68 -11.17 -82.12 -14.04
C LEU A 68 -10.20 -80.98 -13.71
N VAL A 69 -9.57 -81.02 -12.53
CA VAL A 69 -8.52 -80.06 -12.17
C VAL A 69 -7.30 -80.25 -13.07
N ILE A 70 -6.90 -81.51 -13.33
CA ILE A 70 -5.80 -81.83 -14.25
C ILE A 70 -6.14 -81.33 -15.67
N ALA A 71 -7.34 -81.65 -16.15
CA ALA A 71 -7.81 -81.18 -17.46
C ALA A 71 -7.84 -79.64 -17.56
N GLY A 72 -8.26 -78.97 -16.49
CA GLY A 72 -8.25 -77.51 -16.39
C GLY A 72 -6.84 -76.91 -16.42
N ILE A 73 -5.89 -77.48 -15.67
CA ILE A 73 -4.48 -77.05 -15.69
C ILE A 73 -3.88 -77.25 -17.09
N LEU A 74 -4.09 -78.41 -17.72
CA LEU A 74 -3.62 -78.68 -19.08
C LEU A 74 -4.23 -77.71 -20.10
N GLY A 75 -5.54 -77.46 -20.02
CA GLY A 75 -6.22 -76.51 -20.90
C GLY A 75 -5.71 -75.08 -20.73
N ALA A 76 -5.56 -74.62 -19.48
CA ALA A 76 -5.10 -73.26 -19.18
C ALA A 76 -3.63 -73.02 -19.58
N THR A 77 -2.76 -74.00 -19.30
CA THR A 77 -1.32 -73.92 -19.63
C THR A 77 -1.08 -73.99 -21.14
N LEU A 78 -1.74 -74.92 -21.84
CA LEU A 78 -1.60 -75.06 -23.30
C LEU A 78 -2.15 -73.82 -24.04
N SER A 79 -3.30 -73.30 -23.60
CA SER A 79 -3.89 -72.08 -24.17
C SER A 79 -2.97 -70.87 -24.01
N SER A 80 -2.42 -70.67 -22.81
CA SER A 80 -1.51 -69.55 -22.53
C SER A 80 -0.18 -69.66 -23.28
N ALA A 81 0.35 -70.89 -23.40
CA ALA A 81 1.56 -71.16 -24.17
C ALA A 81 1.34 -70.86 -25.66
N LEU A 82 0.23 -71.34 -26.23
CA LEU A 82 -0.11 -71.10 -27.64
C LEU A 82 -0.28 -69.60 -27.93
N GLY A 83 -0.98 -68.87 -27.05
CA GLY A 83 -1.13 -67.41 -27.17
C GLY A 83 0.21 -66.67 -27.18
N SER A 84 1.14 -67.06 -26.30
CA SER A 84 2.46 -66.43 -26.20
C SER A 84 3.35 -66.73 -27.43
N ILE A 85 3.29 -67.97 -27.94
CA ILE A 85 4.02 -68.41 -29.14
C ILE A 85 3.52 -67.69 -30.40
N MET A 86 2.23 -67.34 -30.47
CA MET A 86 1.70 -66.56 -31.59
C MET A 86 1.97 -65.05 -31.46
N GLY A 87 1.94 -64.50 -30.24
CA GLY A 87 2.08 -63.05 -30.00
C GLY A 87 3.51 -62.52 -30.14
N ALA A 88 4.49 -63.15 -29.47
CA ALA A 88 5.85 -62.63 -29.40
C ALA A 88 6.55 -62.47 -30.78
N PRO A 89 6.45 -63.45 -31.71
CA PRO A 89 7.04 -63.31 -33.05
C PRO A 89 6.44 -62.15 -33.87
N ARG A 90 5.14 -61.88 -33.71
CA ARG A 90 4.44 -60.81 -34.43
C ARG A 90 4.85 -59.42 -33.92
N ILE A 91 5.05 -59.26 -32.61
CA ILE A 91 5.60 -58.02 -32.03
C ILE A 91 7.00 -57.76 -32.58
N MET A 92 7.86 -58.78 -32.58
CA MET A 92 9.23 -58.67 -33.10
C MET A 92 9.25 -58.34 -34.61
N GLN A 93 8.33 -58.93 -35.38
CA GLN A 93 8.15 -58.63 -36.80
C GLN A 93 7.76 -57.17 -37.04
N ALA A 94 6.83 -56.62 -36.25
CA ALA A 94 6.39 -55.23 -36.35
C ALA A 94 7.52 -54.24 -36.00
N VAL A 95 8.20 -54.44 -34.87
CA VAL A 95 9.34 -53.61 -34.44
C VAL A 95 10.48 -53.62 -35.48
N SER A 96 10.65 -54.74 -36.19
CA SER A 96 11.66 -54.84 -37.26
C SER A 96 11.23 -54.14 -38.56
N LYS A 97 9.92 -54.07 -38.85
CA LYS A 97 9.40 -53.26 -39.98
C LYS A 97 9.60 -51.76 -39.74
N ASP A 98 9.55 -51.33 -38.49
CA ASP A 98 9.78 -49.93 -38.08
C ASP A 98 11.28 -49.54 -38.06
N GLY A 99 12.18 -50.44 -38.47
CA GLY A 99 13.63 -50.16 -38.55
C GLY A 99 14.39 -50.15 -37.21
N ILE A 100 13.68 -50.46 -36.13
CA ILE A 100 14.21 -50.50 -34.75
C ILE A 100 15.09 -51.76 -34.57
N ALA A 101 14.53 -52.93 -34.91
CA ALA A 101 15.20 -54.24 -34.84
C ALA A 101 15.73 -54.72 -36.23
N PRO A 102 16.61 -55.74 -36.29
CA PRO A 102 17.17 -56.21 -37.55
C PRO A 102 16.12 -56.66 -38.58
N PHE A 103 16.27 -56.19 -39.83
CA PHE A 103 15.30 -56.42 -40.92
C PHE A 103 15.02 -57.89 -41.25
N PHE A 104 15.90 -58.83 -40.90
CA PHE A 104 15.66 -60.25 -41.17
C PHE A 104 14.48 -60.83 -40.36
N PHE A 105 14.08 -60.18 -39.25
CA PHE A 105 12.91 -60.57 -38.48
C PHE A 105 11.58 -60.03 -39.04
N SER A 106 11.60 -59.01 -39.90
CA SER A 106 10.37 -58.50 -40.54
C SER A 106 9.86 -59.39 -41.69
N LYS A 107 10.66 -60.36 -42.16
CA LYS A 107 10.31 -61.26 -43.27
C LYS A 107 9.22 -62.26 -42.85
N GLY A 108 8.02 -62.10 -43.41
CA GLY A 108 6.92 -63.06 -43.25
C GLY A 108 6.84 -64.07 -44.40
N PHE A 109 6.23 -65.23 -44.13
CA PHE A 109 6.13 -66.35 -45.07
C PHE A 109 4.68 -66.86 -45.20
N GLY A 110 4.26 -67.18 -46.42
CA GLY A 110 2.92 -67.72 -46.71
C GLY A 110 1.80 -66.68 -46.72
N ALA A 111 0.55 -67.12 -46.95
CA ALA A 111 -0.62 -66.25 -47.07
C ALA A 111 -0.96 -65.48 -45.78
N SER A 112 -0.61 -66.03 -44.62
CA SER A 112 -0.84 -65.42 -43.29
C SER A 112 0.33 -64.55 -42.81
N ASN A 113 1.36 -64.32 -43.64
CA ASN A 113 2.53 -63.48 -43.33
C ASN A 113 3.29 -63.89 -42.04
N GLU A 114 3.45 -65.19 -41.80
CA GLU A 114 3.99 -65.73 -40.54
C GLU A 114 5.51 -65.49 -40.39
N PRO A 115 5.98 -64.88 -39.28
CA PRO A 115 7.37 -64.50 -39.08
C PRO A 115 8.23 -65.65 -38.56
N ARG A 116 8.61 -66.59 -39.46
CA ARG A 116 9.37 -67.80 -39.09
C ARG A 116 10.70 -67.51 -38.37
N ASN A 117 11.42 -66.47 -38.77
CA ASN A 117 12.70 -66.10 -38.15
C ASN A 117 12.52 -65.60 -36.71
N ALA A 118 11.49 -64.80 -36.45
CA ALA A 118 11.15 -64.34 -35.11
C ALA A 118 10.58 -65.49 -34.26
N LEU A 119 9.82 -66.40 -34.86
CA LEU A 119 9.32 -67.61 -34.20
C LEU A 119 10.47 -68.51 -33.74
N LEU A 120 11.50 -68.70 -34.58
CA LEU A 120 12.69 -69.47 -34.22
C LEU A 120 13.44 -68.83 -33.03
N LEU A 121 13.56 -67.50 -33.00
CA LEU A 121 14.14 -66.78 -31.86
C LEU A 121 13.32 -67.02 -30.58
N THR A 122 11.99 -66.86 -30.65
CA THR A 122 11.09 -67.12 -29.53
C THR A 122 11.22 -68.56 -29.04
N PHE A 123 11.32 -69.53 -29.95
CA PHE A 123 11.53 -70.94 -29.63
C PHE A 123 12.85 -71.17 -28.88
N ILE A 124 13.96 -70.59 -29.34
CA ILE A 124 15.27 -70.70 -28.67
C ILE A 124 15.22 -70.12 -27.26
N ILE A 125 14.62 -68.93 -27.09
CA ILE A 125 14.48 -68.28 -25.78
C ILE A 125 13.59 -69.12 -24.84
N ALA A 126 12.47 -69.62 -25.35
CA ALA A 126 11.58 -70.49 -24.58
C ALA A 126 12.27 -71.80 -24.18
N GLN A 127 13.03 -72.41 -25.08
CA GLN A 127 13.79 -73.63 -24.80
C GLN A 127 14.86 -73.40 -23.74
N ALA A 128 15.57 -72.26 -23.78
CA ALA A 128 16.51 -71.89 -22.73
C ALA A 128 15.83 -71.76 -21.36
N GLY A 129 14.62 -71.19 -21.32
CA GLY A 129 13.80 -71.15 -20.11
C GLY A 129 13.42 -72.55 -19.60
N ILE A 130 12.98 -73.45 -20.48
CA ILE A 130 12.63 -74.83 -20.12
C ILE A 130 13.83 -75.59 -19.54
N LEU A 131 15.03 -75.38 -20.09
CA LEU A 131 16.26 -76.03 -19.64
C LEU A 131 16.70 -75.62 -18.21
N ILE A 132 16.25 -74.47 -17.69
CA ILE A 132 16.53 -74.05 -16.31
C ILE A 132 15.85 -74.99 -15.30
N GLY A 133 14.71 -75.60 -15.65
CA GLY A 133 14.06 -76.64 -14.84
C GLY A 133 13.44 -76.19 -13.51
N ASP A 134 13.52 -74.90 -13.15
CA ASP A 134 12.91 -74.33 -11.93
C ASP A 134 11.88 -73.24 -12.25
N LEU A 135 10.61 -73.55 -11.99
CA LEU A 135 9.47 -72.66 -12.21
C LEU A 135 9.56 -71.37 -11.39
N ASN A 136 10.05 -71.44 -10.15
CA ASN A 136 10.08 -70.28 -9.24
C ASN A 136 11.09 -69.23 -9.71
N THR A 137 12.25 -69.67 -10.19
CA THR A 137 13.26 -68.80 -10.78
C THR A 137 12.75 -68.14 -12.07
N ILE A 138 12.12 -68.92 -12.96
CA ILE A 138 11.57 -68.40 -14.23
C ILE A 138 10.45 -67.39 -13.96
N ALA A 139 9.54 -67.70 -13.02
CA ALA A 139 8.44 -66.81 -12.66
C ALA A 139 8.94 -65.45 -12.15
N ARG A 140 10.01 -65.43 -11.35
CA ARG A 140 10.63 -64.18 -10.85
C ARG A 140 11.17 -63.32 -12.00
N ILE A 141 11.97 -63.91 -12.89
CA ILE A 141 12.60 -63.20 -14.02
C ILE A 141 11.53 -62.60 -14.95
N VAL A 142 10.54 -63.40 -15.34
CA VAL A 142 9.47 -62.97 -16.25
C VAL A 142 8.63 -61.85 -15.63
N THR A 143 8.33 -61.94 -14.33
CA THR A 143 7.56 -60.92 -13.60
C THR A 143 8.24 -59.56 -13.63
N ILE A 144 9.57 -59.51 -13.49
CA ILE A 144 10.32 -58.24 -13.53
C ILE A 144 10.20 -57.57 -14.90
N PHE A 145 10.38 -58.32 -16.00
CA PHE A 145 10.22 -57.76 -17.34
C PHE A 145 8.81 -57.19 -17.60
N PHE A 146 7.76 -57.89 -17.14
CA PHE A 146 6.39 -57.38 -17.28
C PHE A 146 6.15 -56.10 -16.45
N ILE A 147 6.59 -56.07 -15.19
CA ILE A 147 6.37 -54.89 -14.34
C ILE A 147 7.13 -53.68 -14.88
N ILE A 148 8.33 -53.86 -15.44
CA ILE A 148 9.05 -52.75 -16.04
C ILE A 148 8.32 -52.19 -17.25
N THR A 149 7.87 -53.05 -18.17
CA THR A 149 7.06 -52.62 -19.33
C THR A 149 5.83 -51.83 -18.89
N TYR A 150 5.13 -52.31 -17.85
CA TYR A 150 3.97 -51.60 -17.28
C TYR A 150 4.35 -50.27 -16.64
N GLY A 151 5.50 -50.19 -15.96
CA GLY A 151 6.05 -48.94 -15.44
C GLY A 151 6.33 -47.92 -16.54
N PHE A 152 6.98 -48.34 -17.63
CA PHE A 152 7.27 -47.47 -18.78
C PHE A 152 6.00 -47.01 -19.49
N LEU A 153 5.02 -47.89 -19.73
CA LEU A 153 3.73 -47.48 -20.32
C LEU A 153 3.07 -46.37 -19.51
N ASN A 154 3.10 -46.48 -18.18
CA ASN A 154 2.56 -45.47 -17.28
C ASN A 154 3.35 -44.15 -17.29
N ILE A 155 4.68 -44.21 -17.40
CA ILE A 155 5.53 -43.01 -17.51
C ILE A 155 5.30 -42.32 -18.86
N THR A 156 5.33 -43.07 -19.97
CA THR A 156 5.13 -42.54 -21.32
C THR A 156 3.76 -41.87 -21.45
N TYR A 157 2.68 -42.49 -20.95
CA TYR A 157 1.37 -41.83 -20.92
C TYR A 157 1.40 -40.50 -20.16
N THR A 158 2.09 -40.45 -19.02
CA THR A 158 2.18 -39.22 -18.21
C THR A 158 2.91 -38.10 -18.96
N VAL A 159 4.02 -38.42 -19.60
CA VAL A 159 4.84 -37.47 -20.36
C VAL A 159 4.10 -37.00 -21.61
N GLU A 160 3.59 -37.91 -22.43
CA GLU A 160 2.88 -37.60 -23.67
C GLU A 160 1.60 -36.80 -23.40
N SER A 161 0.82 -37.18 -22.37
CA SER A 161 -0.39 -36.45 -22.01
C SER A 161 -0.12 -35.04 -21.47
N TRP A 162 1.10 -34.74 -21.03
CA TRP A 162 1.50 -33.42 -20.55
C TRP A 162 2.10 -32.55 -21.65
N ALA A 163 2.95 -33.14 -22.49
CA ALA A 163 3.84 -32.40 -23.39
C ALA A 163 3.42 -32.42 -24.86
N SER A 164 2.81 -33.51 -25.33
CA SER A 164 2.57 -33.73 -26.75
C SER A 164 1.27 -33.10 -27.22
N SER A 165 1.32 -32.37 -28.34
CA SER A 165 0.14 -31.81 -29.03
C SER A 165 -0.69 -32.86 -29.77
N ASP A 166 -0.01 -33.94 -30.15
CA ASP A 166 -0.52 -34.96 -31.06
C ASP A 166 -1.17 -36.11 -30.28
N PHE A 167 -0.79 -36.28 -29.02
CA PHE A 167 -1.38 -37.28 -28.12
C PHE A 167 -2.80 -36.88 -27.66
N ARG A 168 -3.82 -37.50 -28.27
CA ARG A 168 -5.25 -37.25 -27.99
C ARG A 168 -5.98 -38.56 -27.70
N PRO A 169 -5.85 -39.14 -26.49
CA PRO A 169 -6.40 -40.45 -26.20
C PRO A 169 -7.93 -40.41 -26.26
N SER A 170 -8.54 -41.39 -26.94
CA SER A 170 -10.00 -41.53 -27.03
C SER A 170 -10.60 -41.90 -25.66
N PHE A 171 -9.88 -42.69 -24.87
CA PHE A 171 -10.19 -42.99 -23.46
C PHE A 171 -9.32 -42.12 -22.55
N LYS A 172 -9.92 -41.16 -21.85
CA LYS A 172 -9.19 -40.19 -21.01
C LYS A 172 -9.10 -40.68 -19.57
N ILE A 173 -7.87 -40.91 -19.10
CA ILE A 173 -7.60 -41.17 -17.68
C ILE A 173 -6.86 -39.99 -17.05
N PRO A 174 -7.14 -39.63 -15.79
CA PRO A 174 -6.35 -38.63 -15.07
C PRO A 174 -4.87 -39.06 -15.00
N ARG A 175 -3.95 -38.12 -15.26
CA ARG A 175 -2.50 -38.40 -15.26
C ARG A 175 -2.01 -39.04 -13.96
N ILE A 176 -2.65 -38.68 -12.85
CA ILE A 176 -2.28 -39.19 -11.52
C ILE A 176 -2.46 -40.70 -11.40
N VAL A 177 -3.43 -41.30 -12.12
CA VAL A 177 -3.63 -42.77 -12.13
C VAL A 177 -2.40 -43.45 -12.73
N SER A 178 -1.86 -42.87 -13.79
CA SER A 178 -0.65 -43.36 -14.46
C SER A 178 0.59 -43.19 -13.58
N ILE A 179 0.73 -42.04 -12.90
CA ILE A 179 1.83 -41.82 -11.94
C ILE A 179 1.79 -42.84 -10.79
N ILE A 180 0.60 -43.10 -10.23
CA ILE A 180 0.40 -44.11 -9.19
C ILE A 180 0.76 -45.50 -9.73
N GLY A 181 0.35 -45.83 -10.96
CA GLY A 181 0.68 -47.09 -11.62
C GLY A 181 2.20 -47.28 -11.80
N ALA A 182 2.91 -46.25 -12.29
CA ALA A 182 4.36 -46.29 -12.43
C ALA A 182 5.07 -46.47 -11.08
N LEU A 183 4.63 -45.73 -10.05
CA LEU A 183 5.20 -45.84 -8.71
C LEU A 183 4.95 -47.21 -8.09
N ALA A 184 3.74 -47.76 -8.24
CA ALA A 184 3.40 -49.10 -7.79
C ALA A 184 4.28 -50.16 -8.47
N CYS A 185 4.56 -50.01 -9.78
CA CYS A 185 5.48 -50.89 -10.48
C CYS A 185 6.90 -50.84 -9.88
N ILE A 186 7.43 -49.65 -9.62
CA ILE A 186 8.75 -49.46 -8.98
C ILE A 186 8.79 -50.11 -7.59
N ILE A 187 7.77 -49.88 -6.77
CA ILE A 187 7.67 -50.46 -5.42
C ILE A 187 7.65 -51.98 -5.47
N VAL A 188 6.81 -52.58 -6.33
CA VAL A 188 6.71 -54.04 -6.45
C VAL A 188 8.03 -54.63 -6.97
N MET A 189 8.72 -53.97 -7.91
CA MET A 189 10.03 -54.43 -8.37
C MET A 189 11.08 -54.45 -7.26
N ILE A 190 11.12 -53.39 -6.43
CA ILE A 190 12.02 -53.31 -5.27
C ILE A 190 11.70 -54.43 -4.27
N GLN A 191 10.41 -54.76 -4.05
CA GLN A 191 10.00 -55.85 -3.16
C GLN A 191 10.35 -57.24 -3.69
N LEU A 192 10.37 -57.43 -5.01
CA LEU A 192 10.64 -58.73 -5.62
C LEU A 192 12.14 -59.07 -5.64
N ASP A 193 12.97 -58.20 -6.23
CA ASP A 193 14.41 -58.43 -6.36
C ASP A 193 15.15 -57.16 -6.81
N ILE A 194 15.89 -56.53 -5.88
CA ILE A 194 16.61 -55.28 -6.13
C ILE A 194 17.78 -55.48 -7.12
N MET A 195 18.43 -56.66 -7.12
CA MET A 195 19.56 -56.93 -8.01
C MET A 195 19.07 -57.07 -9.46
N ALA A 196 18.00 -57.84 -9.67
CA ALA A 196 17.42 -58.01 -10.99
C ALA A 196 16.77 -56.71 -11.53
N LEU A 197 16.20 -55.86 -10.65
CA LEU A 197 15.77 -54.50 -11.01
C LEU A 197 16.93 -53.63 -11.51
N GLY A 198 18.07 -53.66 -10.82
CA GLY A 198 19.27 -52.91 -11.23
C GLY A 198 19.76 -53.33 -12.62
N ILE A 199 19.89 -54.64 -12.85
CA ILE A 199 20.29 -55.21 -14.14
C ILE A 199 19.31 -54.80 -15.26
N ALA A 200 18.00 -54.97 -15.03
CA ALA A 200 17.00 -54.67 -16.04
C ALA A 200 16.92 -53.17 -16.36
N THR A 201 17.12 -52.30 -15.36
CA THR A 201 17.18 -50.84 -15.56
C THR A 201 18.39 -50.44 -16.41
N VAL A 202 19.56 -51.04 -16.16
CA VAL A 202 20.77 -50.81 -16.97
C VAL A 202 20.55 -51.24 -18.42
N VAL A 203 19.97 -52.43 -18.63
CA VAL A 203 19.64 -52.94 -19.98
C VAL A 203 18.69 -51.99 -20.71
N LEU A 204 17.67 -51.46 -20.04
CA LEU A 204 16.71 -50.54 -20.65
C LEU A 204 17.30 -49.16 -20.92
N LEU A 205 18.12 -48.62 -20.03
CA LEU A 205 18.85 -47.37 -20.31
C LEU A 205 19.78 -47.55 -21.51
N ALA A 206 20.51 -48.65 -21.58
CA ALA A 206 21.36 -48.96 -22.72
C ALA A 206 20.55 -49.07 -24.03
N LEU A 207 19.40 -49.75 -23.99
CA LEU A 207 18.50 -49.85 -25.13
C LEU A 207 17.93 -48.47 -25.52
N PHE A 208 17.50 -47.66 -24.56
CA PHE A 208 16.98 -46.31 -24.79
C PHE A 208 18.01 -45.40 -25.47
N PHE A 209 19.25 -45.36 -24.96
CA PHE A 209 20.32 -44.58 -25.57
C PHE A 209 20.71 -45.10 -26.96
N TYR A 210 20.73 -46.42 -27.14
CA TYR A 210 20.97 -47.04 -28.45
C TYR A 210 19.91 -46.64 -29.47
N LEU A 211 18.62 -46.66 -29.09
CA LEU A 211 17.51 -46.29 -29.97
C LEU A 211 17.46 -44.78 -30.24
N LYS A 212 17.67 -43.94 -29.21
CA LYS A 212 17.76 -42.48 -29.34
C LYS A 212 18.83 -42.06 -30.36
N ASN A 213 19.98 -42.72 -30.37
CA ASN A 213 21.05 -42.42 -31.32
C ASN A 213 20.69 -42.81 -32.77
N LYS A 214 19.80 -43.79 -32.97
CA LYS A 214 19.26 -44.14 -34.30
C LYS A 214 18.17 -43.17 -34.78
N GLU A 215 17.30 -42.69 -33.88
CA GLU A 215 16.20 -41.78 -34.20
C GLU A 215 16.64 -40.36 -34.61
N LEU A 216 17.83 -39.90 -34.18
CA LEU A 216 18.40 -38.61 -34.62
C LEU A 216 18.58 -38.45 -36.14
N LYS A 217 18.34 -39.50 -36.95
CA LYS A 217 18.38 -39.48 -38.42
C LYS A 217 17.01 -39.47 -39.11
N LEU A 218 15.90 -39.64 -38.40
CA LEU A 218 14.55 -39.71 -39.00
C LEU A 218 13.62 -38.69 -38.34
N HIS A 219 13.23 -37.67 -39.11
CA HIS A 219 12.36 -36.56 -38.73
C HIS A 219 11.21 -36.95 -37.78
N SER A 220 11.28 -36.52 -36.52
CA SER A 220 10.13 -36.44 -35.60
C SER A 220 10.39 -35.32 -34.60
N GLY A 221 9.37 -34.50 -34.33
CA GLY A 221 9.47 -33.31 -33.48
C GLY A 221 9.88 -33.64 -32.05
N ASP A 222 10.90 -32.92 -31.55
CA ASP A 222 11.45 -33.11 -30.20
C ASP A 222 10.37 -32.90 -29.13
N THR A 223 9.97 -33.97 -28.47
CA THR A 223 9.06 -33.96 -27.31
C THR A 223 9.56 -33.03 -26.19
N LEU A 224 10.88 -32.87 -26.06
CA LEU A 224 11.52 -31.94 -25.11
C LEU A 224 11.19 -30.47 -25.42
N SER A 225 11.15 -30.06 -26.69
CA SER A 225 10.83 -28.69 -27.08
C SER A 225 9.38 -28.33 -26.70
N SER A 226 8.47 -29.29 -26.86
CA SER A 226 7.07 -29.16 -26.48
C SER A 226 6.88 -29.06 -24.96
N ILE A 227 7.71 -29.75 -24.16
CA ILE A 227 7.74 -29.57 -22.70
C ILE A 227 8.09 -28.12 -22.34
N TRP A 228 9.18 -27.59 -22.92
CA TRP A 228 9.60 -26.21 -22.65
C TRP A 228 8.54 -25.19 -23.07
N LEU A 229 7.91 -25.37 -24.23
CA LEU A 229 6.82 -24.50 -24.68
C LEU A 229 5.64 -24.53 -23.72
N SER A 230 5.27 -25.71 -23.22
CA SER A 230 4.20 -25.89 -22.23
C SER A 230 4.53 -25.23 -20.90
N LEU A 231 5.79 -25.37 -20.43
CA LEU A 231 6.29 -24.70 -19.22
C LEU A 231 6.26 -23.17 -19.36
N VAL A 232 6.75 -22.63 -20.47
CA VAL A 232 6.74 -21.18 -20.75
C VAL A 232 5.31 -20.66 -20.80
N LYS A 233 4.41 -21.33 -21.53
CA LYS A 233 3.00 -20.96 -21.59
C LYS A 233 2.34 -20.95 -20.20
N THR A 234 2.59 -21.99 -19.41
CA THR A 234 2.03 -22.10 -18.05
C THR A 234 2.60 -21.00 -17.14
N GLY A 235 3.91 -20.73 -17.25
CA GLY A 235 4.58 -19.64 -16.55
C GLY A 235 3.98 -18.28 -16.88
N LEU A 236 3.82 -17.95 -18.16
CA LEU A 236 3.22 -16.69 -18.62
C LEU A 236 1.76 -16.54 -18.13
N LEU A 237 0.96 -17.62 -18.18
CA LEU A 237 -0.41 -17.61 -17.65
C LEU A 237 -0.49 -17.42 -16.12
N GLN A 238 0.54 -17.83 -15.38
CA GLN A 238 0.60 -17.63 -13.94
C GLN A 238 1.07 -16.21 -13.61
N LEU A 239 2.06 -15.70 -14.35
CA LEU A 239 2.53 -14.32 -14.21
C LEU A 239 1.45 -13.29 -14.57
N SER A 240 0.61 -13.57 -15.57
CA SER A 240 -0.49 -12.67 -15.93
C SER A 240 -1.63 -12.60 -14.89
N LYS A 241 -1.69 -13.55 -13.95
CA LYS A 241 -2.66 -13.55 -12.84
C LYS A 241 -2.13 -12.88 -11.57
N SER A 242 -0.82 -12.76 -11.41
CA SER A 242 -0.23 -12.19 -10.20
C SER A 242 -0.34 -10.67 -10.21
N ASN A 243 -0.77 -10.08 -9.08
CA ASN A 243 -0.75 -8.63 -8.91
C ASN A 243 0.70 -8.15 -8.73
N PHE A 244 1.05 -7.07 -9.41
CA PHE A 244 2.36 -6.44 -9.33
C PHE A 244 2.60 -5.88 -7.92
N ASN A 245 3.74 -6.21 -7.30
CA ASN A 245 4.16 -5.67 -6.01
C ASN A 245 5.52 -5.00 -6.18
N THR A 246 5.61 -3.72 -5.81
CA THR A 246 6.80 -2.86 -5.93
C THR A 246 8.03 -3.49 -5.26
N ARG A 247 7.86 -4.16 -4.12
CA ARG A 247 8.96 -4.83 -3.40
C ARG A 247 9.63 -5.94 -4.21
N ASN A 248 8.88 -6.60 -5.08
CA ASN A 248 9.35 -7.67 -5.94
C ASN A 248 9.69 -7.19 -7.36
N TRP A 249 9.77 -5.87 -7.56
CA TRP A 249 10.14 -5.29 -8.84
C TRP A 249 11.49 -5.81 -9.33
N ARG A 250 11.55 -6.13 -10.62
CA ARG A 250 12.76 -6.54 -11.33
C ARG A 250 12.87 -5.75 -12.63
N PRO A 251 14.07 -5.31 -13.00
CA PRO A 251 14.30 -4.59 -14.25
C PRO A 251 14.11 -5.55 -15.43
N ASN A 252 13.19 -5.18 -16.33
CA ASN A 252 13.02 -5.77 -17.64
C ASN A 252 13.31 -4.70 -18.69
N VAL A 253 14.56 -4.69 -19.16
CA VAL A 253 15.16 -3.54 -19.86
C VAL A 253 15.11 -3.75 -21.38
N ILE A 254 14.54 -2.78 -22.09
CA ILE A 254 14.73 -2.58 -23.53
C ILE A 254 15.96 -1.69 -23.69
N LEU A 255 17.02 -2.21 -24.32
CA LEU A 255 18.21 -1.44 -24.64
C LEU A 255 18.21 -1.05 -26.12
N PHE A 256 18.35 0.24 -26.41
CA PHE A 256 18.65 0.73 -27.75
C PHE A 256 20.14 1.10 -27.87
N SER A 257 20.97 0.12 -28.21
CA SER A 257 22.43 0.32 -28.30
C SER A 257 22.86 1.07 -29.57
N GLY A 258 22.14 0.92 -30.68
CA GLY A 258 22.60 1.37 -32.00
C GLY A 258 23.73 0.50 -32.56
N GLY A 259 23.86 -0.74 -32.07
CA GLY A 259 24.87 -1.72 -32.46
C GLY A 259 25.71 -2.18 -31.27
N SER A 260 25.88 -3.49 -31.09
CA SER A 260 26.62 -4.03 -29.94
C SER A 260 28.12 -3.70 -29.96
N GLY A 261 28.71 -3.56 -31.15
CA GLY A 261 30.10 -3.14 -31.32
C GLY A 261 30.34 -1.63 -31.25
N THR A 262 29.31 -0.79 -31.46
CA THR A 262 29.49 0.68 -31.53
C THR A 262 29.44 1.35 -30.16
N ARG A 263 28.62 0.82 -29.24
CA ARG A 263 28.42 1.36 -27.88
C ARG A 263 28.46 0.27 -26.81
N PRO A 264 29.62 -0.40 -26.63
CA PRO A 264 29.75 -1.51 -25.67
C PRO A 264 29.44 -1.11 -24.22
N TYR A 265 29.68 0.16 -23.86
CA TYR A 265 29.40 0.71 -22.53
C TYR A 265 27.91 0.72 -22.15
N LEU A 266 26.98 0.78 -23.13
CA LEU A 266 25.54 0.66 -22.86
C LEU A 266 25.15 -0.76 -22.49
N ILE A 267 25.80 -1.74 -23.10
CA ILE A 267 25.63 -3.15 -22.76
C ILE A 267 26.21 -3.40 -21.37
N GLU A 268 27.40 -2.87 -21.08
CA GLU A 268 28.02 -2.97 -19.76
C GLU A 268 27.11 -2.44 -18.65
N ILE A 269 26.59 -1.20 -18.76
CA ILE A 269 25.67 -0.69 -17.74
C ILE A 269 24.33 -1.43 -17.74
N GLY A 270 23.83 -1.87 -18.89
CA GLY A 270 22.60 -2.65 -18.99
C GLY A 270 22.69 -3.99 -18.25
N THR A 271 23.81 -4.69 -18.39
CA THR A 271 24.09 -5.92 -17.63
C THR A 271 24.19 -5.65 -16.13
N ALA A 272 24.78 -4.52 -15.73
CA ALA A 272 24.85 -4.12 -14.32
C ALA A 272 23.46 -3.78 -13.75
N LEU A 273 22.63 -3.04 -14.49
CA LEU A 273 21.27 -2.66 -14.07
C LEU A 273 20.36 -3.87 -13.89
N VAL A 274 20.54 -4.91 -14.70
CA VAL A 274 19.75 -6.14 -14.64
C VAL A 274 20.26 -7.13 -13.58
N GLY A 275 21.57 -7.12 -13.32
CA GLY A 275 22.20 -8.05 -12.40
C GLY A 275 21.95 -9.51 -12.80
N LYS A 276 21.69 -10.38 -11.82
CA LYS A 276 21.47 -11.83 -12.06
C LYS A 276 20.02 -12.22 -12.36
N LEU A 277 19.07 -11.35 -12.01
CA LEU A 277 17.65 -11.72 -11.90
C LEU A 277 16.72 -10.92 -12.81
N GLY A 278 17.15 -9.76 -13.31
CA GLY A 278 16.43 -9.05 -14.35
C GLY A 278 16.64 -9.69 -15.72
N ILE A 279 16.00 -9.10 -16.72
CA ILE A 279 16.15 -9.51 -18.12
C ILE A 279 16.43 -8.25 -18.92
N PHE A 280 17.35 -8.33 -19.88
CA PHE A 280 17.56 -7.25 -20.83
C PHE A 280 17.61 -7.80 -22.25
N THR A 281 17.02 -7.03 -23.16
CA THR A 281 17.00 -7.34 -24.59
C THR A 281 17.54 -6.15 -25.35
N ASN A 282 18.56 -6.40 -26.17
CA ASN A 282 19.17 -5.39 -27.00
C ASN A 282 18.46 -5.31 -28.35
N PHE A 283 18.04 -4.11 -28.74
CA PHE A 283 17.48 -3.81 -30.05
C PHE A 283 18.47 -3.00 -30.86
N GLU A 284 18.91 -3.57 -31.97
CA GLU A 284 19.72 -2.89 -32.97
C GLU A 284 18.82 -2.46 -34.12
N LEU A 285 18.66 -1.14 -34.25
CA LEU A 285 17.88 -0.51 -35.31
C LEU A 285 18.85 -0.01 -36.38
N VAL A 286 18.71 -0.54 -37.60
CA VAL A 286 19.44 -0.07 -38.78
C VAL A 286 18.51 0.80 -39.61
N GLU A 287 18.88 2.07 -39.79
CA GLU A 287 18.09 3.02 -40.57
C GLU A 287 18.30 2.77 -42.08
N ASN A 288 17.22 2.48 -42.79
CA ASN A 288 17.22 2.32 -44.25
C ASN A 288 16.03 3.12 -44.84
N PRO A 289 16.27 4.35 -45.34
CA PRO A 289 15.21 5.24 -45.83
C PRO A 289 14.44 4.68 -47.03
N ASP A 290 15.05 3.78 -47.80
CA ASP A 290 14.51 3.25 -49.07
C ASP A 290 13.63 1.99 -48.89
N GLU A 291 13.44 1.49 -47.66
CA GLU A 291 12.59 0.33 -47.40
C GLU A 291 11.09 0.67 -47.43
N ASP A 292 10.26 -0.25 -47.94
CA ASP A 292 8.79 -0.08 -47.98
C ASP A 292 8.10 -0.31 -46.62
N LEU A 293 8.73 -1.09 -45.74
CA LEU A 293 8.17 -1.48 -44.46
C LEU A 293 8.72 -0.60 -43.33
N LEU A 294 7.85 -0.23 -42.40
CA LEU A 294 8.24 0.53 -41.20
C LEU A 294 9.07 -0.35 -40.24
N PHE A 295 8.85 -1.67 -40.27
CA PHE A 295 9.50 -2.66 -39.42
C PHE A 295 9.40 -4.07 -40.00
N ASP A 296 10.50 -4.84 -40.01
CA ASP A 296 10.51 -6.23 -40.48
C ASP A 296 9.73 -7.19 -39.58
N LYS A 297 9.04 -8.17 -40.19
CA LYS A 297 8.25 -9.20 -39.46
C LYS A 297 9.12 -10.15 -38.64
N THR A 298 10.36 -10.41 -39.05
CA THR A 298 11.26 -11.36 -38.39
C THR A 298 12.59 -10.70 -38.07
N ALA A 299 12.81 -10.39 -36.79
CA ALA A 299 14.13 -10.02 -36.29
C ALA A 299 15.12 -11.14 -36.57
N ARG A 300 16.32 -10.80 -37.03
CA ARG A 300 17.45 -11.74 -36.88
C ARG A 300 17.82 -11.75 -35.40
N VAL A 301 17.55 -12.86 -34.73
CA VAL A 301 17.89 -13.06 -33.32
C VAL A 301 19.29 -13.65 -33.27
N SER A 302 20.24 -12.89 -32.71
CA SER A 302 21.58 -13.37 -32.39
C SER A 302 21.71 -13.49 -30.87
N LEU A 303 22.40 -14.54 -30.42
CA LEU A 303 22.95 -14.59 -29.08
C LEU A 303 24.38 -14.08 -29.18
N GLU A 304 24.59 -12.86 -28.72
CA GLU A 304 25.92 -12.25 -28.73
C GLU A 304 26.56 -12.40 -27.36
N THR A 305 27.81 -12.84 -27.34
CA THR A 305 28.61 -12.96 -26.12
C THR A 305 29.32 -11.63 -25.88
N PHE A 306 29.05 -11.01 -24.73
CA PHE A 306 29.76 -9.80 -24.30
C PHE A 306 30.68 -10.10 -23.13
N GLY A 307 31.98 -9.89 -23.31
CA GLY A 307 33.01 -10.29 -22.34
C GLY A 307 33.05 -11.81 -22.13
N ASP A 308 33.36 -12.24 -20.91
CA ASP A 308 33.72 -13.64 -20.67
C ASP A 308 32.55 -14.63 -20.53
N ASN A 309 31.28 -14.22 -20.31
CA ASN A 309 30.19 -15.20 -20.02
C ASN A 309 28.72 -14.72 -20.10
N VAL A 310 28.38 -13.59 -20.75
CA VAL A 310 26.97 -13.12 -20.82
C VAL A 310 26.41 -13.31 -22.23
N ASN A 311 25.45 -14.24 -22.38
CA ASN A 311 24.67 -14.39 -23.61
C ASN A 311 23.54 -13.37 -23.63
N ILE A 312 23.58 -12.46 -24.60
CA ILE A 312 22.63 -11.36 -24.75
C ILE A 312 21.68 -11.67 -25.89
N ILE A 313 20.39 -11.48 -25.66
CA ILE A 313 19.39 -11.55 -26.72
C ILE A 313 19.46 -10.22 -27.50
N THR A 314 20.07 -10.26 -28.68
CA THR A 314 20.10 -9.13 -29.60
C THR A 314 19.09 -9.37 -30.72
N ARG A 315 18.23 -8.39 -30.96
CA ARG A 315 17.24 -8.39 -32.04
C ARG A 315 17.59 -7.27 -33.01
N LYS A 316 18.04 -7.65 -34.20
CA LYS A 316 18.37 -6.71 -35.26
C LYS A 316 17.16 -6.50 -36.18
N HIS A 317 16.81 -5.23 -36.39
CA HIS A 317 15.69 -4.79 -37.21
C HIS A 317 16.11 -3.67 -38.15
N ASN A 318 15.66 -3.75 -39.39
CA ASN A 318 15.69 -2.61 -40.30
C ASN A 318 14.45 -1.74 -40.08
N CYS A 319 14.62 -0.43 -40.19
CA CYS A 319 13.53 0.53 -40.05
C CYS A 319 13.81 1.79 -40.88
N ARG A 320 12.74 2.46 -41.33
CA ARG A 320 12.84 3.75 -42.04
C ARG A 320 13.37 4.89 -41.19
N ASN A 321 13.03 4.87 -39.90
CA ASN A 321 13.31 5.93 -38.94
C ASN A 321 13.53 5.31 -37.57
N VAL A 322 14.70 5.55 -36.98
CA VAL A 322 15.10 4.96 -35.69
C VAL A 322 14.14 5.35 -34.56
N TYR A 323 13.70 6.62 -34.48
CA TYR A 323 12.82 7.08 -33.41
C TYR A 323 11.42 6.46 -33.47
N GLU A 324 10.88 6.27 -34.68
CA GLU A 324 9.62 5.56 -34.89
C GLU A 324 9.75 4.07 -34.59
N GLY A 325 10.87 3.46 -34.99
CA GLY A 325 11.21 2.08 -34.65
C GLY A 325 11.27 1.85 -33.14
N MET A 326 11.94 2.75 -32.40
CA MET A 326 11.99 2.72 -30.94
C MET A 326 10.58 2.82 -30.33
N ALA A 327 9.77 3.77 -30.77
CA ALA A 327 8.41 3.95 -30.28
C ALA A 327 7.51 2.73 -30.56
N MET A 328 7.66 2.09 -31.73
CA MET A 328 6.91 0.90 -32.11
C MET A 328 7.32 -0.32 -31.26
N ILE A 329 8.63 -0.54 -31.07
CA ILE A 329 9.14 -1.61 -30.20
C ILE A 329 8.62 -1.42 -28.78
N SER A 330 8.73 -0.21 -28.21
CA SER A 330 8.25 0.06 -26.84
C SER A 330 6.74 -0.13 -26.66
N ARG A 331 5.94 -0.07 -27.73
CA ARG A 331 4.48 -0.31 -27.65
C ARG A 331 4.08 -1.79 -27.77
N ILE A 332 4.89 -2.60 -28.45
CA ILE A 332 4.49 -3.95 -28.89
C ILE A 332 5.34 -5.03 -28.23
N TYR A 333 6.57 -4.72 -27.82
CA TYR A 333 7.48 -5.71 -27.25
C TYR A 333 7.04 -6.12 -25.84
N GLY A 334 6.93 -7.43 -25.63
CA GLY A 334 6.50 -8.02 -24.37
C GLY A 334 5.56 -9.21 -24.60
N PHE A 335 5.32 -9.98 -23.55
CA PHE A 335 4.28 -11.01 -23.52
C PHE A 335 3.39 -10.74 -22.31
N SER A 336 2.12 -11.15 -22.35
CA SER A 336 1.22 -10.96 -21.21
C SER A 336 1.80 -11.62 -19.94
N GLY A 337 1.92 -10.84 -18.86
CA GLY A 337 2.57 -11.26 -17.61
C GLY A 337 4.10 -11.11 -17.59
N PHE A 338 4.72 -10.80 -18.74
CA PHE A 338 6.15 -10.58 -18.89
C PHE A 338 6.40 -9.36 -19.81
N GLU A 339 6.13 -8.19 -19.27
CA GLU A 339 6.22 -6.92 -19.99
C GLU A 339 7.51 -6.17 -19.63
N PRO A 340 8.15 -5.52 -20.60
CA PRO A 340 9.27 -4.62 -20.32
C PRO A 340 8.79 -3.45 -19.47
N ASN A 341 9.67 -2.93 -18.61
CA ASN A 341 9.32 -1.85 -17.69
C ASN A 341 10.37 -0.73 -17.65
N THR A 342 11.52 -0.93 -18.30
CA THR A 342 12.62 0.03 -18.29
C THR A 342 13.17 0.20 -19.70
N ILE A 343 13.43 1.44 -20.11
CA ILE A 343 14.10 1.77 -21.37
C ILE A 343 15.47 2.34 -21.06
N LEU A 344 16.50 1.74 -21.64
CA LEU A 344 17.88 2.17 -21.55
C LEU A 344 18.37 2.64 -22.92
N MET A 345 18.93 3.84 -22.97
CA MET A 345 19.56 4.38 -24.18
C MET A 345 20.66 5.39 -23.84
N GLY A 346 21.48 5.75 -24.83
CA GLY A 346 22.49 6.79 -24.66
C GLY A 346 21.88 8.19 -24.69
N TRP A 347 22.35 9.07 -23.81
CA TRP A 347 22.03 10.50 -23.87
C TRP A 347 22.89 11.16 -24.96
N SER A 348 22.25 11.80 -25.95
CA SER A 348 22.97 12.55 -26.99
C SER A 348 22.98 14.04 -26.65
N LYS A 349 24.17 14.63 -26.51
CA LYS A 349 24.32 16.08 -26.28
C LYS A 349 23.89 16.92 -27.49
N ASN A 350 24.10 16.39 -28.70
CA ASN A 350 23.67 17.01 -29.96
C ASN A 350 22.60 16.11 -30.62
N ILE A 351 21.34 16.53 -30.56
CA ILE A 351 20.21 15.78 -31.13
C ILE A 351 20.04 16.19 -32.59
N THR A 352 20.17 15.24 -33.52
CA THR A 352 20.07 15.50 -34.97
C THR A 352 18.66 15.91 -35.41
N ASN A 353 17.62 15.43 -34.71
CA ASN A 353 16.23 15.78 -35.00
C ASN A 353 15.42 15.99 -33.71
N PRO A 354 15.44 17.21 -33.12
CA PRO A 354 14.89 17.47 -31.79
C PRO A 354 13.38 17.20 -31.71
N LYS A 355 12.62 17.51 -32.78
CA LYS A 355 11.17 17.27 -32.83
C LYS A 355 10.82 15.78 -32.73
N LYS A 356 11.55 14.91 -33.43
CA LYS A 356 11.29 13.46 -33.39
C LYS A 356 11.69 12.86 -32.04
N TRP A 357 12.76 13.36 -31.44
CA TRP A 357 13.20 12.97 -30.11
C TRP A 357 12.18 13.37 -29.03
N GLU A 358 11.63 14.59 -29.12
CA GLU A 358 10.56 15.08 -28.26
C GLU A 358 9.36 14.14 -28.27
N VAL A 359 8.89 13.78 -29.47
CA VAL A 359 7.77 12.85 -29.66
C VAL A 359 8.08 11.48 -29.07
N LEU A 360 9.32 10.99 -29.22
CA LEU A 360 9.74 9.74 -28.59
C LEU A 360 9.67 9.84 -27.07
N LEU A 361 10.31 10.84 -26.45
CA LEU A 361 10.32 11.00 -24.99
C LEU A 361 8.92 11.12 -24.40
N HIS A 362 8.05 11.94 -25.01
CA HIS A 362 6.64 12.02 -24.60
C HIS A 362 5.91 10.69 -24.77
N THR A 363 6.19 9.94 -25.83
CA THR A 363 5.62 8.61 -26.03
C THR A 363 6.07 7.64 -24.94
N LEU A 364 7.36 7.59 -24.62
CA LEU A 364 7.89 6.68 -23.60
C LEU A 364 7.37 7.03 -22.21
N ASN A 365 7.26 8.32 -21.88
CA ASN A 365 6.66 8.79 -20.64
C ASN A 365 5.17 8.45 -20.56
N LYS A 366 4.41 8.62 -21.65
CA LYS A 366 2.98 8.26 -21.71
C LYS A 366 2.73 6.75 -21.60
N LEU A 367 3.70 5.94 -22.02
CA LEU A 367 3.68 4.49 -21.84
C LEU A 367 4.11 4.06 -20.43
N ASP A 368 4.44 5.01 -19.55
CA ASP A 368 4.80 4.79 -18.15
C ASP A 368 6.01 3.86 -17.95
N TYR A 369 7.03 4.00 -18.80
CA TYR A 369 8.31 3.30 -18.64
C TYR A 369 9.21 4.00 -17.63
N ASN A 370 10.02 3.21 -16.91
CA ASN A 370 11.21 3.73 -16.26
C ASN A 370 12.23 4.12 -17.33
N LEU A 371 12.69 5.36 -17.34
CA LEU A 371 13.63 5.84 -18.34
C LEU A 371 15.02 5.93 -17.72
N ALA A 372 16.01 5.41 -18.42
CA ALA A 372 17.41 5.46 -18.04
C ALA A 372 18.25 5.92 -19.23
N PHE A 373 18.85 7.10 -19.15
CA PHE A 373 19.70 7.67 -20.18
C PHE A 373 21.14 7.76 -19.70
N LEU A 374 22.04 7.07 -20.37
CA LEU A 374 23.46 7.11 -20.03
C LEU A 374 24.18 8.22 -20.80
N SER A 375 24.69 9.22 -20.08
CA SER A 375 25.73 10.12 -20.56
C SER A 375 27.09 9.52 -20.22
N TYR A 376 27.76 8.94 -21.20
CA TYR A 376 29.02 8.23 -21.00
C TYR A 376 30.23 9.15 -21.20
N ASP A 377 31.13 9.19 -20.23
CA ASP A 377 32.40 9.91 -20.36
C ASP A 377 33.43 9.03 -21.07
N ARG A 378 33.75 9.38 -22.32
CA ARG A 378 34.73 8.64 -23.14
C ARG A 378 36.16 8.72 -22.61
N LYS A 379 36.50 9.72 -21.79
CA LYS A 379 37.86 9.89 -21.25
C LYS A 379 38.10 9.01 -20.03
N ASN A 380 37.17 9.05 -19.06
CA ASN A 380 37.33 8.36 -17.77
C ASN A 380 36.54 7.05 -17.68
N GLY A 381 35.61 6.79 -18.60
CA GLY A 381 34.74 5.60 -18.58
C GLY A 381 33.93 5.50 -17.27
N PHE A 382 33.80 4.28 -16.76
CA PHE A 382 33.25 3.99 -15.42
C PHE A 382 34.34 3.95 -14.32
N GLY A 383 35.54 4.46 -14.61
CA GLY A 383 36.65 4.49 -13.67
C GLY A 383 36.97 3.12 -13.03
N ASN A 384 37.26 3.13 -11.73
CA ASN A 384 37.63 1.92 -10.97
C ASN A 384 36.43 1.25 -10.28
N HIS A 385 35.19 1.66 -10.61
CA HIS A 385 33.96 1.12 -10.03
C HIS A 385 33.90 1.21 -8.49
N LYS A 386 34.53 2.23 -7.91
CA LYS A 386 34.70 2.40 -6.46
C LYS A 386 33.58 3.19 -5.82
N ARG A 387 32.90 4.10 -6.54
CA ARG A 387 31.90 4.98 -5.93
C ARG A 387 30.69 5.22 -6.83
N ILE A 388 29.50 5.12 -6.24
CA ILE A 388 28.22 5.45 -6.85
C ILE A 388 27.56 6.55 -6.02
N ASP A 389 27.29 7.69 -6.65
CA ASP A 389 26.52 8.76 -6.02
C ASP A 389 25.12 8.82 -6.64
N PHE A 390 24.09 8.99 -5.81
CA PHE A 390 22.74 9.30 -6.26
C PHE A 390 22.31 10.67 -5.75
N TRP A 391 21.92 11.54 -6.67
CA TRP A 391 21.35 12.86 -6.36
C TRP A 391 19.83 12.81 -6.39
N TRP A 392 19.23 13.05 -5.23
CA TRP A 392 17.79 13.12 -5.05
C TRP A 392 17.31 14.56 -4.90
N SER A 393 16.23 14.91 -5.59
CA SER A 393 15.65 16.26 -5.59
C SER A 393 14.86 16.59 -4.32
N GLY A 394 14.55 15.59 -3.48
CA GLY A 394 13.75 15.75 -2.26
C GLY A 394 12.24 15.56 -2.45
N GLU A 395 11.81 15.33 -3.69
CA GLU A 395 10.43 14.96 -4.05
C GLU A 395 10.39 13.86 -5.12
N GLY A 396 9.21 13.28 -5.34
CA GLY A 396 8.95 12.36 -6.43
C GLY A 396 9.28 10.89 -6.18
N ARG A 397 9.29 10.11 -7.27
CA ARG A 397 9.36 8.63 -7.26
C ARG A 397 10.76 8.08 -7.54
N ASN A 398 11.69 8.94 -7.93
CA ASN A 398 13.02 8.56 -8.40
C ASN A 398 13.87 7.90 -7.30
N LEU A 399 13.67 8.26 -6.03
CA LEU A 399 14.37 7.65 -4.91
C LEU A 399 14.15 6.14 -4.84
N ALA A 400 12.90 5.68 -4.95
CA ALA A 400 12.57 4.26 -4.90
C ALA A 400 13.20 3.50 -6.09
N LEU A 401 13.10 4.05 -7.30
CA LEU A 401 13.74 3.47 -8.49
C LEU A 401 15.27 3.39 -8.32
N ALA A 402 15.91 4.49 -7.89
CA ALA A 402 17.36 4.55 -7.72
C ALA A 402 17.86 3.48 -6.74
N LEU A 403 17.19 3.32 -5.59
CA LEU A 403 17.53 2.28 -4.61
C LEU A 403 17.40 0.88 -5.21
N HIS A 404 16.35 0.60 -5.97
CA HIS A 404 16.22 -0.66 -6.70
C HIS A 404 17.36 -0.88 -7.70
N LEU A 405 17.69 0.12 -8.52
CA LEU A 405 18.77 0.01 -9.51
C LEU A 405 20.13 -0.21 -8.85
N ILE A 406 20.46 0.55 -7.81
CA ILE A 406 21.70 0.42 -7.04
C ILE A 406 21.83 -1.00 -6.46
N ARG A 407 20.73 -1.58 -5.95
CA ARG A 407 20.70 -2.97 -5.47
C ARG A 407 21.06 -3.97 -6.56
N PHE A 408 20.62 -3.78 -7.81
CA PHE A 408 20.99 -4.68 -8.91
C PHE A 408 22.42 -4.45 -9.40
N ILE A 409 22.86 -3.19 -9.51
CA ILE A 409 24.22 -2.83 -9.90
C ILE A 409 25.25 -3.47 -8.97
N THR A 410 25.04 -3.36 -7.65
CA THR A 410 25.96 -3.87 -6.61
C THR A 410 26.03 -5.39 -6.50
N VAL A 411 25.10 -6.14 -7.13
CA VAL A 411 25.21 -7.62 -7.23
C VAL A 411 26.27 -8.04 -8.24
N THR A 412 26.57 -7.17 -9.21
CA THR A 412 27.52 -7.42 -10.30
C THR A 412 28.96 -7.41 -9.77
N PRO A 413 29.84 -8.34 -10.18
CA PRO A 413 31.20 -8.45 -9.66
C PRO A 413 32.01 -7.15 -9.69
N LYS A 414 31.86 -6.35 -10.75
CA LYS A 414 32.58 -5.08 -10.93
C LYS A 414 32.19 -4.00 -9.91
N TRP A 415 30.92 -3.92 -9.51
CA TRP A 415 30.39 -2.86 -8.64
C TRP A 415 30.12 -3.33 -7.20
N ARG A 416 30.49 -4.58 -6.84
CA ARG A 416 30.17 -5.20 -5.55
C ARG A 416 30.70 -4.43 -4.34
N HIS A 417 31.86 -3.80 -4.49
CA HIS A 417 32.55 -3.09 -3.42
C HIS A 417 32.47 -1.56 -3.57
N ALA A 418 31.54 -1.07 -4.40
CA ALA A 418 31.36 0.36 -4.57
C ALA A 418 30.77 1.00 -3.31
N GLU A 419 31.34 2.12 -2.89
CA GLU A 419 30.81 3.00 -1.87
C GLU A 419 29.59 3.74 -2.44
N ILE A 420 28.45 3.66 -1.75
CA ILE A 420 27.19 4.28 -2.20
C ILE A 420 26.94 5.53 -1.36
N ARG A 421 26.72 6.67 -2.01
CA ARG A 421 26.32 7.92 -1.33
C ARG A 421 25.00 8.42 -1.88
N ILE A 422 24.06 8.74 -0.99
CA ILE A 422 22.80 9.39 -1.36
C ILE A 422 22.88 10.84 -0.92
N LEU A 423 22.78 11.74 -1.90
CA LEU A 423 22.98 13.17 -1.77
C LEU A 423 21.66 13.89 -2.05
N ALA A 424 21.33 14.87 -1.23
CA ALA A 424 20.17 15.74 -1.42
C ALA A 424 20.54 17.19 -1.15
N ILE A 425 20.02 18.12 -1.96
CA ILE A 425 20.23 19.56 -1.77
C ILE A 425 19.09 20.08 -0.90
N ASN A 426 19.42 20.62 0.27
CA ASN A 426 18.44 21.25 1.14
C ASN A 426 18.47 22.78 0.98
N LEU A 427 17.38 23.32 0.43
CA LEU A 427 17.17 24.76 0.24
C LEU A 427 16.70 25.46 1.53
N GLU A 428 16.09 24.72 2.47
CA GLU A 428 15.54 25.26 3.72
C GLU A 428 16.11 24.53 4.93
N SER A 429 16.91 25.22 5.75
CA SER A 429 17.59 24.63 6.92
C SER A 429 16.66 23.91 7.91
N LYS A 430 15.35 24.23 7.91
CA LYS A 430 14.32 23.60 8.75
C LYS A 430 14.04 22.14 8.40
N ASN A 431 14.32 21.70 7.17
CA ASN A 431 13.95 20.36 6.69
C ASN A 431 15.08 19.33 6.79
N THR A 432 16.28 19.70 7.26
CA THR A 432 17.48 18.83 7.27
C THR A 432 17.24 17.52 8.02
N ASP A 433 16.65 17.57 9.21
CA ASP A 433 16.37 16.37 10.02
C ASP A 433 15.36 15.45 9.33
N ARG A 434 14.41 16.03 8.59
CA ARG A 434 13.40 15.30 7.83
C ARG A 434 14.01 14.55 6.65
N TYR A 435 14.97 15.16 5.95
CA TYR A 435 15.74 14.48 4.91
C TYR A 435 16.50 13.26 5.47
N TYR A 436 17.23 13.42 6.57
CA TYR A 436 17.96 12.31 7.19
C TYR A 436 17.05 11.20 7.70
N ALA A 437 15.90 11.54 8.30
CA ALA A 437 14.93 10.55 8.77
C ALA A 437 14.34 9.71 7.61
N ILE A 438 13.87 10.38 6.54
CA ILE A 438 13.25 9.72 5.39
C ILE A 438 14.29 8.88 4.63
N LEU A 439 15.47 9.45 4.33
CA LEU A 439 16.52 8.74 3.64
C LEU A 439 17.04 7.57 4.48
N GLY A 440 17.18 7.73 5.80
CA GLY A 440 17.57 6.65 6.71
C GLY A 440 16.58 5.49 6.69
N GLN A 441 15.29 5.79 6.87
CA GLN A 441 14.23 4.78 6.82
C GLN A 441 14.18 4.05 5.46
N MET A 442 14.32 4.77 4.35
CA MET A 442 14.33 4.18 3.02
C MET A 442 15.55 3.29 2.82
N VAL A 443 16.76 3.75 3.12
CA VAL A 443 17.98 2.96 2.98
C VAL A 443 17.92 1.67 3.81
N ASP A 444 17.41 1.75 5.06
CA ASP A 444 17.23 0.61 5.95
C ASP A 444 16.18 -0.38 5.44
N SER A 445 15.02 0.11 4.98
CA SER A 445 13.95 -0.76 4.45
C SER A 445 14.39 -1.52 3.19
N TYR A 446 15.20 -0.89 2.34
CA TYR A 446 15.78 -1.50 1.14
C TYR A 446 17.05 -2.32 1.42
N ARG A 447 17.58 -2.28 2.65
CA ARG A 447 18.79 -2.97 3.11
C ARG A 447 20.03 -2.63 2.29
N ILE A 448 20.16 -1.38 1.87
CA ILE A 448 21.31 -0.90 1.11
C ILE A 448 22.27 -0.25 2.11
N ARG A 449 23.58 -0.49 1.97
CA ARG A 449 24.58 0.20 2.79
C ARG A 449 25.02 1.46 2.05
N ALA A 450 24.37 2.59 2.34
CA ALA A 450 24.68 3.88 1.73
C ALA A 450 24.92 4.95 2.80
N SER A 451 25.87 5.86 2.56
CA SER A 451 26.04 7.05 3.37
C SER A 451 25.11 8.15 2.88
N ILE A 452 24.37 8.79 3.78
CA ILE A 452 23.47 9.90 3.45
C ILE A 452 24.21 11.21 3.71
N LYS A 453 24.17 12.15 2.76
CA LYS A 453 24.72 13.49 2.93
C LYS A 453 23.74 14.53 2.38
N VAL A 454 23.20 15.35 3.28
CA VAL A 454 22.32 16.48 2.93
C VAL A 454 23.16 17.74 2.84
N VAL A 455 23.23 18.34 1.66
CA VAL A 455 24.02 19.56 1.39
C VAL A 455 23.13 20.78 1.58
N ALA A 456 23.40 21.58 2.61
CA ALA A 456 22.71 22.85 2.78
C ALA A 456 23.23 23.86 1.74
N ASN A 457 22.33 24.55 1.04
CA ASN A 457 22.67 25.56 0.05
C ASN A 457 22.15 26.95 0.47
N PRO A 458 22.68 27.56 1.55
CA PRO A 458 22.22 28.86 2.04
C PRO A 458 22.49 30.00 1.05
N ASP A 459 23.54 29.88 0.24
CA ASP A 459 23.98 30.89 -0.74
C ASP A 459 23.18 30.83 -2.06
N LYS A 460 22.20 29.92 -2.17
CA LYS A 460 21.37 29.69 -3.36
C LYS A 460 22.18 29.52 -4.64
N LEU A 461 23.32 28.82 -4.56
CA LEU A 461 24.09 28.47 -5.74
C LEU A 461 23.26 27.60 -6.68
N PRO A 462 23.47 27.68 -8.01
CA PRO A 462 22.82 26.79 -8.97
C PRO A 462 23.06 25.30 -8.61
N GLU A 463 21.99 24.48 -8.65
CA GLU A 463 22.04 23.05 -8.23
C GLU A 463 23.14 22.26 -8.95
N ASN A 464 23.35 22.55 -10.24
CA ASN A 464 24.40 21.94 -11.06
C ASN A 464 25.82 22.24 -10.55
N GLU A 465 26.08 23.42 -9.98
CA GLU A 465 27.39 23.74 -9.40
C GLU A 465 27.64 22.97 -8.10
N VAL A 466 26.60 22.82 -7.28
CA VAL A 466 26.66 22.02 -6.04
C VAL A 466 26.94 20.55 -6.39
N ILE A 467 26.16 19.98 -7.31
CA ILE A 467 26.33 18.60 -7.80
C ILE A 467 27.75 18.40 -8.34
N ARG A 468 28.25 19.35 -9.13
CA ARG A 468 29.60 19.33 -9.70
C ARG A 468 30.67 19.32 -8.62
N SER A 469 30.53 20.14 -7.58
CA SER A 469 31.54 20.25 -6.52
C SER A 469 31.69 18.95 -5.70
N GLU A 470 30.58 18.23 -5.50
CA GLU A 470 30.50 17.08 -4.59
C GLU A 470 30.73 15.72 -5.28
N SER A 471 30.38 15.59 -6.56
CA SER A 471 30.44 14.34 -7.31
C SER A 471 31.47 14.31 -8.46
N LYS A 472 32.45 15.25 -8.47
CA LYS A 472 33.50 15.32 -9.51
C LYS A 472 34.31 14.03 -9.66
N ASP A 473 34.65 13.39 -8.55
CA ASP A 473 35.53 12.21 -8.54
C ASP A 473 34.77 10.88 -8.64
N THR A 474 33.44 10.92 -8.65
CA THR A 474 32.57 9.73 -8.63
C THR A 474 32.60 8.98 -9.95
N ASP A 475 32.66 7.64 -9.89
CA ASP A 475 32.79 6.77 -11.07
C ASP A 475 31.46 6.63 -11.84
N LEU A 476 30.33 6.54 -11.12
CA LEU A 476 28.99 6.56 -11.68
C LEU A 476 28.07 7.45 -10.85
N THR A 477 27.49 8.46 -11.49
CA THR A 477 26.49 9.33 -10.85
C THR A 477 25.09 8.97 -11.37
N LEU A 478 24.15 8.67 -10.48
CA LEU A 478 22.73 8.61 -10.81
C LEU A 478 22.12 9.97 -10.48
N ALA A 479 21.40 10.54 -11.44
CA ALA A 479 20.74 11.83 -11.27
C ALA A 479 19.35 11.79 -11.88
N GLU A 480 18.45 12.62 -11.36
CA GLU A 480 17.09 12.70 -11.86
C GLU A 480 17.03 13.44 -13.19
N ILE A 481 16.11 13.03 -14.05
CA ILE A 481 15.70 13.87 -15.18
C ILE A 481 14.78 14.97 -14.62
N PRO A 482 15.07 16.26 -14.87
CA PRO A 482 14.20 17.37 -14.49
C PRO A 482 12.94 17.42 -15.39
N TRP A 483 12.06 16.42 -15.25
CA TRP A 483 10.92 16.16 -16.13
C TRP A 483 9.64 16.94 -15.75
N LEU A 484 8.66 16.94 -16.67
CA LEU A 484 7.60 17.92 -16.87
C LEU A 484 6.65 18.20 -15.68
N THR A 485 6.70 19.44 -15.22
CA THR A 485 5.49 20.25 -15.04
C THR A 485 5.75 21.61 -15.71
N ASN A 486 5.21 21.80 -16.92
CA ASN A 486 5.18 23.06 -17.69
C ASN A 486 6.49 23.68 -18.27
N LYS A 487 7.60 22.95 -18.41
CA LYS A 487 8.84 23.47 -19.05
C LYS A 487 9.01 23.00 -20.50
N LYS A 488 9.63 23.83 -21.36
CA LYS A 488 9.96 23.47 -22.76
C LYS A 488 11.07 22.42 -22.80
N LEU A 489 11.05 21.51 -23.79
CA LEU A 489 12.07 20.46 -23.93
C LEU A 489 13.50 21.02 -24.03
N GLU A 490 13.67 22.18 -24.68
CA GLU A 490 14.94 22.88 -24.80
C GLU A 490 15.57 23.17 -23.43
N ASP A 491 14.77 23.57 -22.44
CA ASP A 491 15.23 23.84 -21.08
C ASP A 491 15.67 22.56 -20.36
N ILE A 492 14.95 21.44 -20.59
CA ILE A 492 15.26 20.13 -20.02
C ILE A 492 16.58 19.61 -20.58
N VAL A 493 16.75 19.66 -21.90
CA VAL A 493 17.98 19.22 -22.57
C VAL A 493 19.15 20.09 -22.14
N THR A 494 18.96 21.41 -22.04
CA THR A 494 20.00 22.34 -21.58
C THR A 494 20.40 22.06 -20.13
N SER A 495 19.43 21.86 -19.24
CA SER A 495 19.69 21.52 -17.83
C SER A 495 20.42 20.18 -17.67
N ALA A 496 19.95 19.12 -18.36
CA ALA A 496 20.59 17.81 -18.34
C ALA A 496 21.99 17.83 -18.97
N ASN A 497 22.20 18.60 -20.04
CA ASN A 497 23.52 18.80 -20.63
C ASN A 497 24.45 19.53 -19.67
N ASN A 498 24.01 20.63 -19.05
CA ASN A 498 24.80 21.38 -18.07
C ASN A 498 25.21 20.50 -16.87
N MET A 499 24.30 19.65 -16.39
CA MET A 499 24.59 18.70 -15.31
C MET A 499 25.60 17.62 -15.73
N THR A 500 25.43 17.05 -16.93
CA THR A 500 26.27 15.94 -17.42
C THR A 500 27.59 16.37 -18.08
N GLU A 501 27.84 17.66 -18.27
CA GLU A 501 29.07 18.15 -18.91
C GLU A 501 30.30 18.07 -18.00
N CYS A 502 30.10 18.22 -16.69
CA CYS A 502 31.17 18.27 -15.71
C CYS A 502 31.27 17.03 -14.80
N LEU A 503 30.33 16.09 -14.94
CA LEU A 503 30.37 14.79 -14.26
C LEU A 503 31.08 13.76 -15.16
N LYS A 504 31.58 12.67 -14.56
CA LYS A 504 32.03 11.48 -15.33
C LYS A 504 30.81 10.77 -15.92
N SER A 505 30.81 9.44 -16.00
CA SER A 505 29.66 8.70 -16.50
C SER A 505 28.42 8.92 -15.60
N CYS A 506 27.34 9.46 -16.18
CA CYS A 506 26.13 9.84 -15.47
C CYS A 506 24.92 9.12 -16.06
N LEU A 507 24.12 8.47 -15.22
CA LEU A 507 22.88 7.81 -15.57
C LEU A 507 21.70 8.68 -15.12
N LEU A 508 21.03 9.30 -16.08
CA LEU A 508 19.82 10.07 -15.84
C LEU A 508 18.62 9.14 -15.74
N ILE A 509 17.87 9.21 -14.65
CA ILE A 509 16.75 8.31 -14.37
C ILE A 509 15.43 9.06 -14.21
N HIS A 510 14.35 8.41 -14.62
CA HIS A 510 12.97 8.82 -14.36
C HIS A 510 12.11 7.59 -14.06
N ALA A 511 11.40 7.62 -12.94
CA ALA A 511 10.57 6.53 -12.47
C ALA A 511 9.15 6.56 -13.04
N SER A 512 8.61 5.37 -13.33
CA SER A 512 7.20 5.17 -13.69
C SER A 512 6.26 5.40 -12.49
N THR A 513 4.96 5.55 -12.77
CA THR A 513 3.92 5.72 -11.74
C THR A 513 3.76 4.53 -10.81
N SER A 514 4.32 3.37 -11.17
CA SER A 514 4.32 2.18 -10.33
C SER A 514 5.15 2.29 -9.05
N PHE A 515 6.04 3.28 -8.92
CA PHE A 515 6.87 3.48 -7.73
C PHE A 515 6.24 4.44 -6.73
N GLU A 516 6.49 4.21 -5.44
CA GLU A 516 6.02 5.05 -4.35
C GLU A 516 6.62 6.45 -4.43
N GLU A 517 5.79 7.47 -4.18
CA GLU A 517 6.19 8.87 -4.20
C GLU A 517 6.62 9.31 -2.80
N VAL A 518 7.81 9.88 -2.70
CA VAL A 518 8.40 10.30 -1.43
C VAL A 518 8.65 11.80 -1.50
N ASN A 519 7.97 12.56 -0.64
CA ASN A 519 8.06 14.01 -0.62
C ASN A 519 8.51 14.50 0.76
N VAL A 520 9.71 15.10 0.83
CA VAL A 520 10.20 15.77 2.06
C VAL A 520 9.52 17.13 2.23
N ILE A 521 9.31 17.80 1.10
CA ILE A 521 8.60 19.07 1.00
C ILE A 521 7.13 18.73 0.84
N SER A 522 6.33 18.93 1.89
CA SER A 522 4.87 18.89 1.75
C SER A 522 4.46 20.11 0.92
N LYS A 523 4.41 19.96 -0.40
CA LYS A 523 3.44 20.73 -1.17
C LYS A 523 2.09 20.35 -0.56
N SER A 524 1.38 21.34 -0.01
CA SER A 524 -0.06 21.22 0.12
C SER A 524 -0.54 20.59 -1.18
N VAL A 525 -1.29 19.50 -1.07
CA VAL A 525 -1.95 18.89 -2.22
C VAL A 525 -2.79 20.01 -2.81
N THR A 526 -2.21 20.68 -3.79
CA THR A 526 -2.92 21.47 -4.78
C THR A 526 -3.60 20.37 -5.57
N SER A 527 -4.75 19.96 -5.06
CA SER A 527 -5.81 19.42 -5.89
C SER A 527 -5.78 20.28 -7.13
N GLU A 528 -5.52 19.65 -8.28
CA GLU A 528 -5.70 20.27 -9.58
C GLU A 528 -7.01 21.05 -9.49
N SER A 529 -6.90 22.37 -9.40
CA SER A 529 -8.03 23.27 -9.52
C SER A 529 -8.37 23.26 -11.00
N THR A 530 -8.92 22.15 -11.49
CA THR A 530 -9.96 22.25 -12.49
C THR A 530 -11.14 22.86 -11.75
N ASN A 531 -11.13 24.19 -11.65
CA ASN A 531 -12.35 24.94 -11.67
C ASN A 531 -13.00 24.60 -13.02
N PRO A 532 -14.16 23.94 -12.99
CA PRO A 532 -15.33 24.63 -13.42
C PRO A 532 -16.06 25.02 -12.14
N LEU A 533 -16.51 26.27 -12.08
CA LEU A 533 -17.74 26.57 -11.38
C LEU A 533 -18.75 25.50 -11.80
N TYR A 534 -18.98 24.49 -10.96
CA TYR A 534 -20.00 23.48 -11.18
C TYR A 534 -21.31 24.22 -10.98
N ASN A 535 -21.89 24.66 -12.10
CA ASN A 535 -23.19 25.31 -12.12
C ASN A 535 -24.21 24.44 -11.36
N ASP A 536 -24.90 25.03 -10.39
CA ASP A 536 -26.03 24.45 -9.64
C ASP A 536 -27.09 23.77 -10.54
N ALA A 537 -27.12 24.14 -11.83
CA ALA A 537 -28.02 23.59 -12.83
C ALA A 537 -27.84 22.08 -13.13
N ILE A 538 -26.72 21.44 -12.75
CA ILE A 538 -26.45 20.02 -13.06
C ILE A 538 -26.85 19.08 -11.90
N MET A 539 -27.22 19.60 -10.73
CA MET A 539 -27.42 18.79 -9.52
C MET A 539 -28.86 18.25 -9.31
N LYS A 540 -29.43 17.49 -10.24
CA LYS A 540 -30.67 16.70 -9.98
C LYS A 540 -30.41 15.20 -9.99
N VAL A 541 -30.79 14.52 -8.91
CA VAL A 541 -30.73 13.06 -8.82
C VAL A 541 -31.95 12.48 -9.55
N GLU A 542 -31.71 11.78 -10.66
CA GLU A 542 -32.79 11.26 -11.51
C GLU A 542 -33.39 9.94 -10.98
N PRO A 543 -34.68 9.64 -11.24
CA PRO A 543 -35.29 8.35 -10.90
C PRO A 543 -34.64 7.17 -11.62
N ILE A 544 -34.53 6.03 -10.92
CA ILE A 544 -34.14 4.74 -11.52
C ILE A 544 -35.06 4.42 -12.69
N LEU A 545 -36.38 4.64 -12.51
CA LEU A 545 -37.41 4.33 -13.50
C LEU A 545 -37.25 5.07 -14.84
N LYS A 546 -36.53 6.19 -14.87
CA LYS A 546 -36.31 6.96 -16.10
C LYS A 546 -35.24 6.32 -16.99
N ASN A 547 -34.24 5.69 -16.38
CA ASN A 547 -33.06 5.16 -17.06
C ASN A 547 -33.08 3.62 -17.20
N LEU A 548 -34.00 2.94 -16.51
CA LEU A 548 -34.12 1.49 -16.50
C LEU A 548 -34.61 0.93 -17.85
N GLN A 549 -33.80 0.12 -18.51
CA GLN A 549 -34.21 -0.63 -19.70
C GLN A 549 -35.03 -1.87 -19.32
N LEU A 550 -36.35 -1.79 -19.49
CA LEU A 550 -37.27 -2.87 -19.16
C LEU A 550 -37.36 -3.94 -20.26
N SER A 551 -37.54 -5.18 -19.82
CA SER A 551 -37.72 -6.35 -20.68
C SER A 551 -38.95 -6.25 -21.58
N LYS A 552 -38.88 -6.83 -22.79
CA LYS A 552 -40.03 -6.96 -23.72
C LYS A 552 -41.02 -8.07 -23.30
N THR A 553 -40.64 -8.91 -22.35
CA THR A 553 -41.44 -10.03 -21.85
C THR A 553 -42.33 -9.55 -20.70
N SER A 554 -43.65 -9.52 -20.89
CA SER A 554 -44.61 -8.93 -19.94
C SER A 554 -44.47 -9.43 -18.48
N ILE A 555 -44.22 -10.73 -18.28
CA ILE A 555 -44.06 -11.32 -16.94
C ILE A 555 -42.78 -10.80 -16.25
N VAL A 556 -41.67 -10.71 -17.00
CA VAL A 556 -40.39 -10.22 -16.47
C VAL A 556 -40.44 -8.71 -16.26
N TYR A 557 -41.02 -7.98 -17.22
CA TYR A 557 -41.32 -6.56 -17.10
C TYR A 557 -42.03 -6.26 -15.78
N ASN A 558 -43.18 -6.88 -15.52
CA ASN A 558 -43.98 -6.60 -14.32
C ASN A 558 -43.21 -6.95 -13.03
N THR A 559 -42.44 -8.05 -13.05
CA THR A 559 -41.66 -8.50 -11.90
C THR A 559 -40.55 -7.51 -11.54
N VAL A 560 -39.77 -7.08 -12.54
CA VAL A 560 -38.64 -6.15 -12.33
C VAL A 560 -39.15 -4.75 -12.04
N TYR A 561 -40.19 -4.29 -12.74
CA TYR A 561 -40.79 -2.98 -12.54
C TYR A 561 -41.34 -2.81 -11.11
N ASN A 562 -42.08 -3.78 -10.59
CA ASN A 562 -42.64 -3.70 -9.23
C ASN A 562 -41.54 -3.62 -8.16
N VAL A 563 -40.45 -4.37 -8.32
CA VAL A 563 -39.29 -4.27 -7.42
C VAL A 563 -38.59 -2.93 -7.58
N ALA A 564 -38.38 -2.46 -8.81
CA ALA A 564 -37.72 -1.19 -9.08
C ALA A 564 -38.47 -0.01 -8.45
N VAL A 565 -39.81 0.02 -8.49
CA VAL A 565 -40.64 1.06 -7.85
C VAL A 565 -40.42 1.08 -6.33
N VAL A 566 -40.43 -0.09 -5.68
CA VAL A 566 -40.23 -0.18 -4.22
C VAL A 566 -38.82 0.25 -3.84
N LEU A 567 -37.80 -0.18 -4.60
CA LEU A 567 -36.41 0.17 -4.32
C LEU A 567 -36.11 1.64 -4.61
N ASP A 568 -36.63 2.23 -5.69
CA ASP A 568 -36.48 3.67 -6.00
C ASP A 568 -37.05 4.53 -4.86
N LYS A 569 -38.23 4.18 -4.35
CA LYS A 569 -38.84 4.88 -3.21
C LYS A 569 -37.94 4.89 -1.98
N HIS A 570 -37.39 3.74 -1.59
CA HIS A 570 -36.54 3.64 -0.40
C HIS A 570 -35.14 4.22 -0.62
N ALA A 571 -34.61 4.13 -1.84
CA ALA A 571 -33.33 4.73 -2.19
C ALA A 571 -33.41 6.27 -2.13
N ARG A 572 -34.50 6.87 -2.63
CA ARG A 572 -34.78 8.31 -2.47
C ARG A 572 -34.92 8.71 -1.01
N LEU A 573 -35.67 7.93 -0.23
CA LEU A 573 -35.82 8.19 1.20
C LEU A 573 -34.45 8.23 1.89
N LEU A 574 -33.55 7.28 1.57
CA LEU A 574 -32.18 7.28 2.08
C LEU A 574 -31.38 8.49 1.60
N ILE A 575 -31.47 8.87 0.33
CA ILE A 575 -30.75 10.04 -0.19
C ILE A 575 -31.21 11.32 0.54
N ASP A 576 -32.52 11.53 0.65
CA ASP A 576 -33.09 12.74 1.22
C ASP A 576 -32.87 12.81 2.75
N THR A 577 -33.14 11.72 3.47
CA THR A 577 -33.08 11.72 4.94
C THR A 577 -31.71 11.41 5.50
N THR A 578 -30.89 10.61 4.80
CA THR A 578 -29.58 10.16 5.29
C THR A 578 -28.47 11.00 4.67
N PHE A 579 -28.30 10.95 3.36
CA PHE A 579 -27.16 11.62 2.71
C PHE A 579 -27.28 13.14 2.79
N PHE A 580 -28.43 13.70 2.42
CA PHE A 580 -28.66 15.14 2.52
C PHE A 580 -28.94 15.62 3.94
N GLY A 581 -29.49 14.75 4.80
CA GLY A 581 -29.60 15.04 6.25
C GLY A 581 -28.23 15.23 6.91
N ILE A 582 -27.27 14.34 6.66
CA ILE A 582 -25.89 14.47 7.18
C ILE A 582 -25.20 15.70 6.57
N ARG A 583 -25.38 15.94 5.27
CA ARG A 583 -24.85 17.14 4.61
C ARG A 583 -25.34 18.41 5.32
N GLU A 584 -26.65 18.53 5.53
CA GLU A 584 -27.27 19.70 6.17
C GLU A 584 -26.82 19.88 7.62
N SER A 585 -26.75 18.80 8.42
CA SER A 585 -26.23 18.86 9.79
C SER A 585 -24.77 19.39 9.82
N ARG A 586 -23.90 18.88 8.92
CA ARG A 586 -22.53 19.37 8.78
C ARG A 586 -22.44 20.82 8.33
N ASP A 587 -23.26 21.22 7.35
CA ASP A 587 -23.24 22.59 6.83
C ASP A 587 -23.71 23.59 7.90
N ASN A 588 -24.72 23.23 8.71
CA ASN A 588 -25.18 24.00 9.85
C ASN A 588 -24.08 24.15 10.92
N TYR A 589 -23.35 23.07 11.22
CA TYR A 589 -22.21 23.13 12.15
C TYR A 589 -21.06 24.01 11.60
N LEU A 590 -20.78 23.93 10.30
CA LEU A 590 -19.79 24.80 9.65
C LEU A 590 -20.20 26.27 9.69
N ASP A 591 -21.50 26.60 9.58
CA ASP A 591 -21.99 27.97 9.75
C ASP A 591 -21.82 28.47 11.19
N GLN A 592 -22.07 27.62 12.18
CA GLN A 592 -21.84 27.94 13.59
C GLN A 592 -20.36 28.24 13.85
N LEU A 593 -19.45 27.39 13.34
CA LEU A 593 -18.00 27.62 13.44
C LEU A 593 -17.55 28.87 12.70
N SER A 594 -18.07 29.11 11.49
CA SER A 594 -17.76 30.30 10.71
C SER A 594 -18.19 31.57 11.44
N SER A 595 -19.36 31.55 12.08
CA SER A 595 -19.86 32.66 12.90
C SER A 595 -18.95 32.93 14.11
N LEU A 596 -18.51 31.87 14.80
CA LEU A 596 -17.58 31.98 15.93
C LEU A 596 -16.26 32.64 15.51
N VAL A 597 -15.68 32.20 14.39
CA VAL A 597 -14.46 32.77 13.82
C VAL A 597 -14.67 34.24 13.44
N ASP A 598 -15.73 34.54 12.68
CA ASP A 598 -16.03 35.90 12.22
C ASP A 598 -16.26 36.89 13.39
N ILE A 599 -16.97 36.47 14.44
CA ILE A 599 -17.17 37.28 15.65
C ILE A 599 -15.84 37.57 16.34
N SER A 600 -14.96 36.57 16.45
CA SER A 600 -13.66 36.75 17.12
C SER A 600 -12.74 37.72 16.35
N ILE A 601 -12.71 37.62 15.02
CA ILE A 601 -11.91 38.49 14.16
C ILE A 601 -12.47 39.92 14.16
N LYS A 602 -13.79 40.10 14.05
CA LYS A 602 -14.42 41.43 14.13
C LYS A 602 -14.10 42.14 15.43
N LYS A 603 -14.19 41.43 16.57
CA LYS A 603 -13.77 41.97 17.87
C LYS A 603 -12.29 42.34 17.88
N LEU A 604 -11.44 41.52 17.26
CA LEU A 604 -9.99 41.76 17.21
C LEU A 604 -9.65 43.02 16.41
N ILE A 605 -10.31 43.24 15.27
CA ILE A 605 -10.15 44.46 14.46
C ILE A 605 -10.54 45.69 15.27
N GLN A 606 -11.73 45.69 15.89
CA GLN A 606 -12.22 46.80 16.73
C GLN A 606 -11.27 47.14 17.89
N VAL A 607 -10.71 46.12 18.54
CA VAL A 607 -9.77 46.31 19.66
C VAL A 607 -8.42 46.83 19.17
N ASN A 608 -8.00 46.48 17.96
CA ASN A 608 -6.71 46.90 17.42
C ASN A 608 -6.63 48.41 17.13
N GLU A 609 -7.79 49.07 16.97
CA GLU A 609 -7.94 50.52 16.74
C GLU A 609 -7.88 51.37 18.02
N LEU A 610 -7.84 50.75 19.21
CA LEU A 610 -7.77 51.49 20.49
C LEU A 610 -6.41 52.17 20.68
N GLU A 611 -6.43 53.46 21.06
CA GLU A 611 -5.22 54.26 21.35
C GLU A 611 -4.48 53.85 22.63
N ASN A 612 -5.17 53.22 23.59
CA ASN A 612 -4.57 52.83 24.88
C ASN A 612 -4.03 51.39 24.84
N ASP A 613 -2.70 51.26 24.76
CA ASP A 613 -1.99 49.97 24.67
C ASP A 613 -2.31 48.99 25.82
N LYS A 614 -2.46 49.48 27.06
CA LYS A 614 -2.79 48.61 28.20
C LYS A 614 -4.21 48.05 28.08
N LYS A 615 -5.18 48.90 27.72
CA LYS A 615 -6.57 48.48 27.53
C LYS A 615 -6.71 47.53 26.33
N LYS A 616 -5.99 47.83 25.25
CA LYS A 616 -5.89 47.01 24.05
C LYS A 616 -5.39 45.60 24.35
N HIS A 617 -4.28 45.46 25.10
CA HIS A 617 -3.74 44.15 25.48
C HIS A 617 -4.72 43.29 26.29
N TRP A 618 -5.43 43.89 27.26
CA TRP A 618 -6.44 43.19 28.07
C TRP A 618 -7.62 42.66 27.24
N GLU A 619 -8.14 43.49 26.33
CA GLU A 619 -9.25 43.07 25.46
C GLU A 619 -8.80 41.98 24.45
N GLN A 620 -7.55 42.04 23.97
CA GLN A 620 -6.99 40.96 23.12
C GLN A 620 -6.85 39.63 23.87
N LEU A 621 -6.38 39.65 25.13
CA LEU A 621 -6.32 38.44 25.97
C LEU A 621 -7.71 37.86 26.23
N LYS A 622 -8.71 38.72 26.44
CA LYS A 622 -10.11 38.32 26.59
C LYS A 622 -10.64 37.64 25.33
N ILE A 623 -10.36 38.18 24.14
CA ILE A 623 -10.74 37.55 22.87
C ILE A 623 -10.10 36.17 22.71
N LEU A 624 -8.81 36.02 23.05
CA LEU A 624 -8.12 34.72 23.00
C LEU A 624 -8.77 33.70 23.94
N ASN A 625 -9.08 34.11 25.17
CA ASN A 625 -9.74 33.27 26.16
C ASN A 625 -11.15 32.87 25.71
N ASP A 626 -11.97 33.83 25.29
CA ASP A 626 -13.32 33.58 24.79
C ASP A 626 -13.30 32.63 23.58
N PHE A 627 -12.41 32.86 22.60
CA PHE A 627 -12.30 32.01 21.41
C PHE A 627 -11.84 30.60 21.77
N SER A 628 -10.76 30.44 22.55
CA SER A 628 -10.26 29.11 22.92
C SER A 628 -11.27 28.29 23.73
N PHE A 629 -12.04 28.93 24.62
CA PHE A 629 -13.11 28.28 25.38
C PHE A 629 -14.30 27.89 24.49
N GLN A 630 -14.75 28.78 23.60
CA GLN A 630 -15.86 28.45 22.69
C GLN A 630 -15.45 27.38 21.68
N ALA A 631 -14.25 27.46 21.10
CA ALA A 631 -13.73 26.41 20.21
C ALA A 631 -13.61 25.05 20.90
N GLN A 632 -13.17 25.02 22.18
CA GLN A 632 -13.20 23.80 23.00
C GLN A 632 -14.63 23.26 23.13
N LYS A 633 -15.63 24.13 23.38
CA LYS A 633 -17.03 23.74 23.51
C LYS A 633 -17.61 23.22 22.20
N GLU A 634 -17.34 23.87 21.08
CA GLU A 634 -17.79 23.43 19.75
C GLU A 634 -17.18 22.08 19.36
N LEU A 635 -15.93 21.80 19.72
CA LEU A 635 -15.31 20.48 19.52
C LEU A 635 -15.94 19.41 20.41
N ALA A 636 -16.34 19.76 21.63
CA ALA A 636 -17.09 18.86 22.51
C ALA A 636 -18.49 18.55 21.94
N ASP A 637 -19.18 19.57 21.44
CA ASP A 637 -20.49 19.40 20.77
C ASP A 637 -20.38 18.52 19.52
N PHE A 638 -19.34 18.73 18.70
CA PHE A 638 -19.09 17.91 17.52
C PHE A 638 -18.94 16.43 17.87
N LYS A 639 -18.12 16.10 18.89
CA LYS A 639 -17.91 14.70 19.27
C LYS A 639 -19.10 14.08 20.00
N ASP A 640 -19.79 14.85 20.85
CA ASP A 640 -20.80 14.31 21.76
C ASP A 640 -22.21 14.31 21.17
N ASN A 641 -22.49 15.21 20.22
CA ASN A 641 -23.81 15.40 19.61
C ASN A 641 -23.77 15.18 18.10
N ILE A 642 -22.98 15.95 17.33
CA ILE A 642 -23.00 15.87 15.84
C ILE A 642 -22.62 14.47 15.34
N LEU A 643 -21.51 13.90 15.84
CA LEU A 643 -21.10 12.55 15.43
C LEU A 643 -22.12 11.45 15.84
N LYS A 644 -22.84 11.64 16.95
CA LYS A 644 -23.90 10.71 17.38
C LYS A 644 -25.16 10.85 16.51
N GLU A 645 -25.52 12.08 16.15
CA GLU A 645 -26.60 12.34 15.20
C GLU A 645 -26.29 11.68 13.85
N GLU A 646 -25.07 11.86 13.33
CA GLU A 646 -24.62 11.22 12.09
C GLU A 646 -24.68 9.69 12.17
N LEU A 647 -24.25 9.10 13.29
CA LEU A 647 -24.37 7.66 13.56
C LEU A 647 -25.83 7.20 13.44
N GLU A 648 -26.75 7.86 14.14
CA GLU A 648 -28.17 7.49 14.16
C GLU A 648 -28.81 7.62 12.78
N ILE A 649 -28.50 8.70 12.05
CA ILE A 649 -28.99 8.94 10.70
C ILE A 649 -28.48 7.85 9.75
N LEU A 650 -27.18 7.52 9.80
CA LEU A 650 -26.57 6.49 8.96
C LEU A 650 -27.15 5.10 9.22
N ASP A 651 -27.19 4.68 10.48
CA ASP A 651 -27.65 3.35 10.86
C ASP A 651 -29.12 3.16 10.45
N LYS A 652 -29.98 4.10 10.85
CA LYS A 652 -31.42 4.04 10.54
C LYS A 652 -31.68 4.03 9.04
N GLY A 653 -31.04 4.93 8.29
CA GLY A 653 -31.26 5.07 6.86
C GLY A 653 -30.82 3.86 6.06
N ILE A 654 -29.59 3.40 6.29
CA ILE A 654 -28.98 2.29 5.55
C ILE A 654 -29.68 0.97 5.90
N MET A 655 -29.97 0.73 7.18
CA MET A 655 -30.68 -0.48 7.60
C MET A 655 -32.12 -0.51 7.07
N GLN A 656 -32.79 0.65 6.98
CA GLN A 656 -34.12 0.73 6.37
C GLN A 656 -34.10 0.34 4.88
N LEU A 657 -33.11 0.78 4.10
CA LEU A 657 -32.99 0.37 2.70
C LEU A 657 -32.62 -1.12 2.57
N ILE A 658 -31.71 -1.63 3.40
CA ILE A 658 -31.32 -3.05 3.39
C ILE A 658 -32.52 -3.93 3.73
N ALA A 659 -33.30 -3.57 4.75
CA ALA A 659 -34.52 -4.28 5.13
C ALA A 659 -35.57 -4.25 4.01
N ALA A 660 -35.80 -3.08 3.40
CA ALA A 660 -36.71 -2.93 2.27
C ALA A 660 -36.27 -3.78 1.07
N THR A 661 -34.96 -3.87 0.82
CA THR A 661 -34.38 -4.70 -0.24
C THR A 661 -34.57 -6.18 0.06
N GLY A 662 -34.32 -6.61 1.30
CA GLY A 662 -34.55 -7.99 1.74
C GLY A 662 -36.02 -8.40 1.61
N ASN A 663 -36.94 -7.55 2.05
CA ASN A 663 -38.38 -7.77 1.92
C ASN A 663 -38.82 -7.83 0.44
N SER A 664 -38.27 -6.95 -0.41
CA SER A 664 -38.54 -6.97 -1.85
C SER A 664 -38.07 -8.26 -2.51
N VAL A 665 -36.92 -8.80 -2.09
CA VAL A 665 -36.41 -10.09 -2.57
C VAL A 665 -37.27 -11.25 -2.09
N ASN A 666 -37.71 -11.25 -0.82
CA ASN A 666 -38.54 -12.32 -0.24
C ASN A 666 -39.97 -12.34 -0.80
N ASN A 667 -40.52 -11.19 -1.17
CA ASN A 667 -41.87 -11.06 -1.74
C ASN A 667 -41.93 -11.42 -3.24
N LEU A 668 -40.79 -11.66 -3.89
CA LEU A 668 -40.77 -12.15 -5.27
C LEU A 668 -41.31 -13.58 -5.36
N PRO A 669 -42.04 -13.94 -6.44
CA PRO A 669 -42.43 -15.32 -6.66
C PRO A 669 -41.18 -16.20 -6.78
N GLU A 670 -41.18 -17.38 -6.14
CA GLU A 670 -40.01 -18.27 -6.22
C GLU A 670 -39.71 -18.69 -7.67
N HIS A 671 -40.76 -18.87 -8.48
CA HIS A 671 -40.67 -19.42 -9.82
C HIS A 671 -41.53 -18.63 -10.81
N ILE A 672 -40.97 -18.33 -11.99
CA ILE A 672 -41.73 -17.83 -13.16
C ILE A 672 -41.63 -18.81 -14.33
N ARG A 673 -42.68 -18.87 -15.17
CA ARG A 673 -42.70 -19.72 -16.37
C ARG A 673 -42.53 -18.86 -17.61
N LEU A 674 -41.41 -19.03 -18.32
CA LEU A 674 -41.13 -18.34 -19.58
C LEU A 674 -41.18 -19.32 -20.76
N LYS A 675 -41.51 -18.80 -21.95
CA LYS A 675 -41.63 -19.57 -23.19
C LYS A 675 -40.48 -19.23 -24.12
N PHE A 676 -39.60 -20.20 -24.40
CA PHE A 676 -38.39 -20.03 -25.22
C PHE A 676 -38.51 -20.69 -26.59
N GLY A 677 -38.06 -20.00 -27.64
CA GLY A 677 -38.01 -20.48 -29.01
C GLY A 677 -36.66 -21.07 -29.41
N LYS A 678 -36.56 -21.53 -30.66
CA LYS A 678 -35.37 -22.18 -31.23
C LYS A 678 -34.12 -21.27 -31.23
N ASN A 679 -34.30 -19.97 -31.44
CA ASN A 679 -33.20 -19.00 -31.51
C ASN A 679 -32.58 -18.73 -30.12
N ASP A 680 -33.40 -18.69 -29.06
CA ASP A 680 -32.96 -18.46 -27.67
C ASP A 680 -32.00 -19.57 -27.17
N PHE A 681 -32.19 -20.81 -27.64
CA PHE A 681 -31.29 -21.93 -27.35
C PHE A 681 -30.06 -21.98 -28.26
N ARG A 682 -30.04 -21.24 -29.38
CA ARG A 682 -28.90 -21.19 -30.32
C ARG A 682 -27.80 -20.23 -29.86
N GLU A 683 -28.13 -19.17 -29.14
CA GLU A 683 -27.18 -18.18 -28.62
C GLU A 683 -26.34 -18.70 -27.44
N LEU A 684 -26.64 -19.89 -26.91
CA LEU A 684 -25.97 -20.47 -25.75
C LEU A 684 -24.55 -20.98 -26.06
N ARG A 685 -23.52 -20.20 -25.70
CA ARG A 685 -22.09 -20.59 -25.79
C ARG A 685 -21.74 -21.63 -24.71
N ASN A 686 -21.32 -22.84 -25.08
CA ASN A 686 -21.07 -23.95 -24.14
C ASN A 686 -19.72 -24.65 -24.35
N VAL A 687 -18.96 -24.83 -23.27
CA VAL A 687 -17.62 -25.47 -23.22
C VAL A 687 -17.67 -26.97 -22.90
N ASN A 688 -18.82 -27.53 -22.51
CA ASN A 688 -18.92 -28.89 -21.97
C ASN A 688 -19.91 -29.80 -22.73
N LEU A 689 -19.52 -31.08 -22.93
CA LEU A 689 -20.12 -32.01 -23.92
C LEU A 689 -21.57 -32.40 -23.58
N PHE A 690 -21.87 -32.70 -22.31
CA PHE A 690 -23.25 -32.96 -21.84
C PHE A 690 -24.21 -31.79 -22.07
N ARG A 691 -23.70 -30.55 -22.03
CA ARG A 691 -24.51 -29.35 -22.27
C ARG A 691 -24.77 -29.09 -23.75
N GLN A 692 -23.88 -29.58 -24.63
CA GLN A 692 -24.12 -29.57 -26.07
C GLN A 692 -25.21 -30.59 -26.45
N ILE A 693 -25.20 -31.78 -25.83
CA ILE A 693 -26.25 -32.80 -26.03
C ILE A 693 -27.61 -32.31 -25.55
N ASN A 694 -27.73 -31.78 -24.33
CA ASN A 694 -29.01 -31.23 -23.83
C ASN A 694 -29.52 -30.04 -24.65
N ARG A 695 -28.61 -29.22 -25.20
CA ARG A 695 -28.96 -28.14 -26.13
C ARG A 695 -29.50 -28.72 -27.44
N ALA A 696 -28.84 -29.72 -28.02
CA ALA A 696 -29.27 -30.38 -29.26
C ALA A 696 -30.64 -31.05 -29.10
N VAL A 697 -30.88 -31.74 -27.98
CA VAL A 697 -32.18 -32.36 -27.65
C VAL A 697 -33.29 -31.31 -27.56
N LYS A 698 -33.06 -30.19 -26.87
CA LYS A 698 -34.05 -29.10 -26.76
C LYS A 698 -34.32 -28.40 -28.10
N ILE A 699 -33.29 -28.17 -28.91
CA ILE A 699 -33.45 -27.62 -30.28
C ILE A 699 -34.22 -28.60 -31.17
N GLY A 700 -33.95 -29.91 -31.05
CA GLY A 700 -34.67 -30.97 -31.75
C GLY A 700 -36.16 -30.98 -31.36
N TRP A 701 -36.47 -31.01 -30.05
CA TRP A 701 -37.83 -30.97 -29.54
C TRP A 701 -38.61 -29.71 -29.96
N THR A 702 -37.99 -28.52 -29.92
CA THR A 702 -38.63 -27.27 -30.43
C THR A 702 -38.94 -27.33 -31.92
N SER A 703 -38.13 -28.05 -32.71
CA SER A 703 -38.33 -28.15 -34.16
C SER A 703 -39.43 -29.15 -34.52
N ILE A 704 -39.70 -30.13 -33.64
CA ILE A 704 -40.75 -31.15 -33.83
C ILE A 704 -42.11 -30.65 -33.33
N SER A 705 -42.16 -29.93 -32.20
CA SER A 705 -43.44 -29.46 -31.62
C SER A 705 -43.98 -28.16 -32.23
N GLY A 706 -43.25 -27.53 -33.16
CA GLY A 706 -43.64 -26.28 -33.82
C GLY A 706 -43.82 -25.06 -32.90
N GLY A 707 -43.50 -25.17 -31.60
CA GLY A 707 -43.87 -24.19 -30.58
C GLY A 707 -42.79 -23.89 -29.54
N LYS A 708 -42.96 -22.78 -28.80
CA LYS A 708 -42.06 -22.36 -27.72
C LYS A 708 -42.14 -23.33 -26.54
N ILE A 709 -40.99 -23.74 -25.99
CA ILE A 709 -40.91 -24.61 -24.79
C ILE A 709 -41.09 -23.76 -23.53
N SER A 710 -41.97 -24.18 -22.63
CA SER A 710 -42.10 -23.57 -21.31
C SER A 710 -40.99 -24.05 -20.39
N VAL A 711 -40.23 -23.13 -19.80
CA VAL A 711 -39.19 -23.40 -18.80
C VAL A 711 -39.54 -22.64 -17.51
N THR A 712 -39.53 -23.35 -16.39
CA THR A 712 -39.70 -22.77 -15.06
C THR A 712 -38.36 -22.26 -14.55
N ILE A 713 -38.27 -20.98 -14.18
CA ILE A 713 -37.05 -20.29 -13.74
C ILE A 713 -37.18 -19.92 -12.26
N ASN A 714 -36.17 -20.27 -11.46
CA ASN A 714 -36.07 -19.88 -10.06
C ASN A 714 -35.41 -18.50 -9.93
N LEU A 715 -36.14 -17.54 -9.35
CA LEU A 715 -35.75 -16.14 -9.27
C LEU A 715 -34.85 -15.82 -8.07
N HIS A 716 -35.08 -16.46 -6.93
CA HIS A 716 -34.47 -16.09 -5.65
C HIS A 716 -32.93 -16.07 -5.65
N PRO A 717 -32.20 -17.08 -6.18
CA PRO A 717 -30.74 -17.03 -6.17
C PRO A 717 -30.17 -15.83 -6.93
N ALA A 718 -30.79 -15.44 -8.05
CA ALA A 718 -30.38 -14.28 -8.81
C ALA A 718 -30.78 -12.98 -8.10
N ALA A 719 -32.00 -12.91 -7.55
CA ALA A 719 -32.49 -11.74 -6.81
C ALA A 719 -31.64 -11.47 -5.55
N VAL A 720 -31.33 -12.50 -4.76
CA VAL A 720 -30.44 -12.38 -3.59
C VAL A 720 -29.06 -11.85 -3.98
N TYR A 721 -28.51 -12.29 -5.12
CA TYR A 721 -27.20 -11.83 -5.56
C TYR A 721 -27.22 -10.39 -6.09
N PHE A 722 -28.05 -10.10 -7.10
CA PHE A 722 -28.06 -8.80 -7.77
C PHE A 722 -28.69 -7.70 -6.92
N LEU A 723 -29.77 -8.00 -6.20
CA LEU A 723 -30.52 -6.97 -5.48
C LEU A 723 -30.05 -6.83 -4.05
N TYR A 724 -29.68 -7.91 -3.34
CA TYR A 724 -29.35 -7.81 -1.92
C TYR A 724 -27.84 -7.79 -1.66
N TYR A 725 -27.11 -8.83 -2.10
CA TYR A 725 -25.68 -8.97 -1.86
C TYR A 725 -24.85 -7.82 -2.45
N LYS A 726 -25.17 -7.40 -3.68
CA LYS A 726 -24.48 -6.25 -4.30
C LYS A 726 -24.77 -4.91 -3.60
N ARG A 727 -25.96 -4.74 -3.00
CA ARG A 727 -26.28 -3.54 -2.21
C ARG A 727 -25.49 -3.49 -0.90
N LEU A 728 -25.33 -4.63 -0.22
CA LEU A 728 -24.40 -4.73 0.92
C LEU A 728 -22.96 -4.38 0.50
N LYS A 729 -22.53 -4.84 -0.68
CA LYS A 729 -21.19 -4.52 -1.22
C LYS A 729 -21.03 -3.02 -1.49
N TYR A 730 -22.06 -2.39 -2.06
CA TYR A 730 -22.08 -0.94 -2.25
C TYR A 730 -21.92 -0.20 -0.92
N PHE A 731 -22.69 -0.58 0.11
CA PHE A 731 -22.62 0.10 1.41
C PHE A 731 -21.28 -0.07 2.12
N ARG A 732 -20.64 -1.24 2.00
CA ARG A 732 -19.26 -1.40 2.46
C ARG A 732 -18.30 -0.40 1.79
N GLN A 733 -18.40 -0.24 0.47
CA GLN A 733 -17.56 0.71 -0.25
C GLN A 733 -17.92 2.18 0.06
N PHE A 734 -19.20 2.49 0.22
CA PHE A 734 -19.67 3.80 0.67
C PHE A 734 -19.05 4.15 2.02
N TYR A 735 -19.07 3.22 2.97
CA TYR A 735 -18.50 3.41 4.29
C TYR A 735 -16.99 3.65 4.26
N GLU A 736 -16.22 2.92 3.44
CA GLU A 736 -14.79 3.19 3.23
C GLU A 736 -14.55 4.62 2.73
N ASN A 737 -15.32 5.07 1.74
CA ASN A 737 -15.24 6.45 1.24
C ASN A 737 -15.69 7.49 2.29
N TYR A 738 -16.68 7.13 3.11
CA TYR A 738 -17.24 8.01 4.13
C TYR A 738 -16.26 8.25 5.28
N ILE A 739 -15.43 7.28 5.67
CA ILE A 739 -14.33 7.50 6.65
C ILE A 739 -13.40 8.59 6.13
N ILE A 740 -12.94 8.44 4.88
CA ILE A 740 -11.98 9.35 4.25
C ILE A 740 -12.58 10.76 4.19
N GLN A 741 -13.84 10.88 3.78
CA GLN A 741 -14.52 12.17 3.73
C GLN A 741 -14.70 12.79 5.12
N SER A 742 -15.05 11.99 6.13
CA SER A 742 -15.20 12.47 7.52
C SER A 742 -13.87 12.96 8.11
N LEU A 743 -12.75 12.28 7.82
CA LEU A 743 -11.42 12.74 8.21
C LEU A 743 -11.02 14.04 7.49
N LYS A 744 -11.30 14.14 6.19
CA LYS A 744 -11.02 15.36 5.41
C LYS A 744 -11.82 16.55 5.94
N ALA A 745 -13.12 16.37 6.17
CA ALA A 745 -14.00 17.39 6.74
C ALA A 745 -13.50 17.87 8.11
N PHE A 746 -13.13 16.93 8.99
CA PHE A 746 -12.58 17.29 10.30
C PHE A 746 -11.20 17.95 10.23
N SER A 747 -10.34 17.56 9.29
CA SER A 747 -9.06 18.23 9.05
C SER A 747 -9.28 19.70 8.67
N GLY A 748 -10.30 20.01 7.87
CA GLY A 748 -10.69 21.37 7.56
C GLY A 748 -11.19 22.16 8.77
N ILE A 749 -12.03 21.54 9.62
CA ILE A 749 -12.47 22.14 10.89
C ILE A 749 -11.26 22.46 11.79
N LYS A 750 -10.31 21.53 11.89
CA LYS A 750 -9.06 21.71 12.63
C LYS A 750 -8.22 22.87 12.09
N GLU A 751 -8.11 22.99 10.77
CA GLU A 751 -7.38 24.08 10.10
C GLU A 751 -8.04 25.43 10.37
N LEU A 752 -9.37 25.50 10.27
CA LEU A 752 -10.15 26.71 10.58
C LEU A 752 -9.90 27.20 12.02
N LEU A 753 -10.03 26.30 13.00
CA LEU A 753 -9.88 26.65 14.42
C LEU A 753 -8.43 27.03 14.78
N ASN A 754 -7.44 26.24 14.35
CA ASN A 754 -6.04 26.53 14.64
C ASN A 754 -5.53 27.77 13.88
N GLY A 755 -5.98 27.96 12.63
CA GLY A 755 -5.65 29.14 11.84
C GLY A 755 -6.11 30.42 12.54
N ASN A 756 -7.34 30.42 13.08
CA ASN A 756 -7.86 31.56 13.81
C ASN A 756 -7.17 31.78 15.16
N LEU A 757 -6.87 30.70 15.91
CA LEU A 757 -6.09 30.81 17.15
C LEU A 757 -4.72 31.46 16.90
N LEU A 758 -4.01 31.00 15.87
CA LEU A 758 -2.71 31.53 15.47
C LEU A 758 -2.78 32.99 15.01
N ALA A 759 -3.85 33.39 14.33
CA ALA A 759 -4.07 34.79 13.96
C ALA A 759 -4.20 35.68 15.21
N ILE A 760 -5.00 35.26 16.19
CA ILE A 760 -5.17 35.98 17.46
C ILE A 760 -3.84 36.05 18.23
N GLU A 761 -3.09 34.95 18.34
CA GLU A 761 -1.78 34.93 19.02
C GLU A 761 -0.75 35.83 18.31
N LYS A 762 -0.72 35.88 16.97
CA LYS A 762 0.18 36.75 16.23
C LYS A 762 -0.13 38.23 16.46
N VAL A 763 -1.40 38.61 16.50
CA VAL A 763 -1.83 39.97 16.84
C VAL A 763 -1.39 40.36 18.25
N LEU A 764 -1.58 39.47 19.23
CA LEU A 764 -1.11 39.66 20.61
C LEU A 764 0.41 39.88 20.69
N SER A 765 1.19 39.19 19.85
CA SER A 765 2.65 39.34 19.80
C SER A 765 3.16 40.54 18.99
N GLY A 766 2.26 41.34 18.40
CA GLY A 766 2.61 42.48 17.54
C GLY A 766 3.20 42.08 16.18
N LYS A 767 3.03 40.82 15.76
CA LYS A 767 3.62 40.25 14.53
C LYS A 767 2.69 40.27 13.32
N LEU A 768 1.46 40.79 13.47
CA LEU A 768 0.47 40.84 12.40
C LEU A 768 -0.07 42.27 12.27
N ALA A 769 -0.09 42.80 11.05
CA ALA A 769 -0.66 44.12 10.77
C ALA A 769 -2.18 44.06 10.63
N THR A 770 -2.89 45.18 10.86
CA THR A 770 -4.36 45.23 10.77
C THR A 770 -4.89 44.83 9.40
N SER A 771 -4.21 45.22 8.31
CA SER A 771 -4.56 44.83 6.93
C SER A 771 -4.41 43.33 6.65
N GLU A 772 -3.57 42.63 7.41
CA GLU A 772 -3.38 41.18 7.28
C GLU A 772 -4.47 40.38 8.01
N ILE A 773 -5.17 41.01 8.97
CA ILE A 773 -6.29 40.39 9.71
C ILE A 773 -7.49 40.17 8.78
N ASP A 774 -7.81 41.15 7.93
CA ASP A 774 -8.91 41.04 6.96
C ASP A 774 -8.64 39.95 5.91
N ILE A 775 -7.39 39.85 5.44
CA ILE A 775 -6.97 38.77 4.53
C ILE A 775 -7.18 37.40 5.20
N LYS A 776 -6.81 37.25 6.48
CA LYS A 776 -7.03 35.99 7.22
C LYS A 776 -8.51 35.66 7.40
N ARG A 777 -9.37 36.67 7.54
CA ARG A 777 -10.82 36.51 7.59
C ARG A 777 -11.37 35.95 6.28
N GLU A 778 -10.94 36.50 5.15
CA GLU A 778 -11.34 36.04 3.81
C GLU A 778 -10.85 34.61 3.53
N GLU A 779 -9.60 34.29 3.89
CA GLU A 779 -9.06 32.93 3.77
C GLU A 779 -9.90 31.90 4.55
N MET A 780 -10.30 32.23 5.78
CA MET A 780 -11.13 31.34 6.61
C MET A 780 -12.54 31.17 6.04
N ALA A 781 -13.15 32.24 5.53
CA ALA A 781 -14.45 32.16 4.88
C ALA A 781 -14.39 31.31 3.59
N ALA A 782 -13.32 31.45 2.80
CA ALA A 782 -13.09 30.62 1.62
C ALA A 782 -12.93 29.14 1.97
N LEU A 783 -12.23 28.83 3.07
CA LEU A 783 -12.08 27.46 3.56
C LEU A 783 -13.43 26.83 3.92
N VAL A 784 -14.32 27.57 4.61
CA VAL A 784 -15.68 27.09 4.94
C VAL A 784 -16.49 26.80 3.68
N ILE A 785 -16.46 27.70 2.68
CA ILE A 785 -17.15 27.51 1.40
C ILE A 785 -16.63 26.25 0.70
N ASN A 786 -15.31 26.04 0.68
CA ASN A 786 -14.72 24.85 0.07
C ASN A 786 -15.17 23.57 0.79
N LEU A 787 -15.16 23.54 2.13
CA LEU A 787 -15.61 22.37 2.89
C LEU A 787 -17.08 22.02 2.60
N LYS A 788 -17.96 23.01 2.52
CA LYS A 788 -19.36 22.81 2.15
C LYS A 788 -19.50 22.25 0.73
N SER A 789 -18.76 22.83 -0.22
CA SER A 789 -18.76 22.36 -1.62
C SER A 789 -18.30 20.91 -1.74
N GLU A 790 -17.21 20.55 -1.07
CA GLU A 790 -16.70 19.17 -1.07
C GLU A 790 -17.68 18.18 -0.44
N ASN A 791 -18.33 18.57 0.66
CA ASN A 791 -19.35 17.77 1.33
C ASN A 791 -20.57 17.53 0.42
N GLN A 792 -21.03 18.57 -0.28
CA GLN A 792 -22.12 18.49 -1.25
C GLN A 792 -21.76 17.57 -2.42
N VAL A 793 -20.58 17.75 -3.03
CA VAL A 793 -20.10 16.93 -4.15
C VAL A 793 -20.01 15.46 -3.76
N PHE A 794 -19.51 15.15 -2.56
CA PHE A 794 -19.41 13.78 -2.06
C PHE A 794 -20.77 13.08 -2.02
N PHE A 795 -21.75 13.65 -1.30
CA PHE A 795 -23.06 13.01 -1.15
C PHE A 795 -23.83 12.93 -2.48
N TYR A 796 -23.66 13.93 -3.34
CA TYR A 796 -24.25 13.90 -4.68
C TYR A 796 -23.66 12.78 -5.54
N HIS A 797 -22.33 12.61 -5.52
CA HIS A 797 -21.65 11.53 -6.24
C HIS A 797 -22.06 10.15 -5.72
N GLN A 798 -22.12 9.96 -4.39
CA GLN A 798 -22.57 8.69 -3.81
C GLN A 798 -24.04 8.40 -4.15
N SER A 799 -24.90 9.42 -4.14
CA SER A 799 -26.32 9.28 -4.54
C SER A 799 -26.46 8.75 -5.96
N HIS A 800 -25.78 9.37 -6.93
CA HIS A 800 -25.79 8.93 -8.32
C HIS A 800 -25.21 7.54 -8.49
N LYS A 801 -24.03 7.29 -7.92
CA LYS A 801 -23.40 5.97 -8.00
C LYS A 801 -24.29 4.87 -7.46
N MET A 802 -24.99 5.10 -6.34
CA MET A 802 -25.92 4.14 -5.77
C MET A 802 -27.05 3.79 -6.75
N LEU A 803 -27.68 4.82 -7.33
CA LEU A 803 -28.83 4.65 -8.23
C LEU A 803 -28.41 4.04 -9.57
N ASP A 804 -27.27 4.44 -10.12
CA ASP A 804 -26.72 3.87 -11.36
C ASP A 804 -26.39 2.39 -11.18
N GLU A 805 -25.70 2.02 -10.10
CA GLU A 805 -25.40 0.61 -9.84
C GLU A 805 -26.67 -0.20 -9.56
N LEU A 806 -27.65 0.36 -8.85
CA LEU A 806 -28.94 -0.29 -8.62
C LEU A 806 -29.71 -0.48 -9.94
N THR A 807 -29.66 0.51 -10.84
CA THR A 807 -30.25 0.41 -12.19
C THR A 807 -29.59 -0.71 -12.98
N GLY A 808 -28.25 -0.72 -13.06
CA GLY A 808 -27.49 -1.78 -13.73
C GLY A 808 -27.68 -3.17 -13.10
N ASP A 809 -27.92 -3.25 -11.79
CA ASP A 809 -28.23 -4.50 -11.09
C ASP A 809 -29.62 -5.02 -11.41
N LEU A 810 -30.63 -4.14 -11.51
CA LEU A 810 -31.97 -4.48 -11.96
C LEU A 810 -31.98 -4.93 -13.42
N GLU A 811 -31.22 -4.28 -14.30
CA GLU A 811 -31.06 -4.70 -15.71
C GLU A 811 -30.35 -6.04 -15.82
N SER A 812 -29.27 -6.24 -15.06
CA SER A 812 -28.55 -7.52 -15.01
C SER A 812 -29.46 -8.64 -14.48
N PHE A 813 -30.24 -8.36 -13.43
CA PHE A 813 -31.22 -9.29 -12.91
C PHE A 813 -32.24 -9.66 -13.97
N SER A 814 -32.82 -8.66 -14.65
CA SER A 814 -33.76 -8.82 -15.79
C SER A 814 -33.17 -9.71 -16.88
N GLN A 815 -31.97 -9.40 -17.38
CA GLN A 815 -31.31 -10.17 -18.45
C GLN A 815 -31.03 -11.62 -18.05
N ILE A 816 -30.62 -11.86 -16.79
CA ILE A 816 -30.31 -13.21 -16.32
C ILE A 816 -31.57 -14.06 -16.20
N ILE A 817 -32.68 -13.49 -15.69
CA ILE A 817 -33.94 -14.24 -15.56
C ILE A 817 -34.65 -14.43 -16.90
N GLU A 818 -34.35 -13.62 -17.91
CA GLU A 818 -34.78 -13.85 -19.30
C GLU A 818 -33.94 -14.90 -20.03
N SER A 819 -32.84 -15.37 -19.46
CA SER A 819 -32.01 -16.38 -20.12
C SER A 819 -32.56 -17.80 -19.92
N PRO A 820 -32.57 -18.65 -20.97
CA PRO A 820 -32.87 -20.08 -20.79
C PRO A 820 -31.82 -20.83 -19.94
N GLN A 821 -30.72 -20.17 -19.54
CA GLN A 821 -29.71 -20.68 -18.61
C GLN A 821 -29.87 -20.21 -17.15
N ALA A 822 -30.89 -19.40 -16.83
CA ALA A 822 -31.07 -18.80 -15.51
C ALA A 822 -30.88 -19.78 -14.33
N ASN A 823 -31.53 -20.96 -14.39
CA ASN A 823 -31.41 -21.99 -13.35
C ASN A 823 -30.02 -22.61 -13.23
N LEU A 824 -29.23 -22.64 -14.31
CA LEU A 824 -27.88 -23.16 -14.27
C LEU A 824 -26.93 -22.14 -13.64
N LEU A 825 -27.11 -20.86 -13.95
CA LEU A 825 -26.39 -19.73 -13.35
C LEU A 825 -26.74 -19.57 -11.87
N SER A 826 -27.97 -19.92 -11.47
CA SER A 826 -28.44 -19.89 -10.08
C SER A 826 -27.54 -20.66 -9.10
N ARG A 827 -26.89 -21.74 -9.55
CA ARG A 827 -25.94 -22.52 -8.72
C ARG A 827 -24.69 -21.71 -8.34
N ARG A 828 -24.25 -20.80 -9.21
CA ARG A 828 -23.12 -19.91 -8.91
C ARG A 828 -23.51 -18.86 -7.87
N PHE A 829 -24.74 -18.34 -7.96
CA PHE A 829 -25.22 -17.32 -7.03
C PHE A 829 -25.44 -17.86 -5.61
N LYS A 830 -25.83 -19.13 -5.46
CA LYS A 830 -25.95 -19.79 -4.14
C LYS A 830 -24.65 -19.80 -3.32
N LEU A 831 -23.47 -19.76 -3.97
CA LEU A 831 -22.17 -19.69 -3.27
C LEU A 831 -22.00 -18.40 -2.47
N PHE A 832 -22.72 -17.33 -2.82
CA PHE A 832 -22.61 -16.04 -2.17
C PHE A 832 -23.47 -15.92 -0.91
N ASN A 833 -24.29 -16.92 -0.57
CA ASN A 833 -25.10 -16.89 0.65
C ASN A 833 -24.26 -16.86 1.93
N LYS A 834 -23.12 -17.58 1.99
CA LYS A 834 -22.23 -17.53 3.16
C LYS A 834 -21.55 -16.15 3.28
N LYS A 835 -21.09 -15.60 2.16
CA LYS A 835 -20.46 -14.26 2.10
C LYS A 835 -21.45 -13.13 2.40
N LYS A 836 -22.73 -13.31 2.08
CA LYS A 836 -23.79 -12.36 2.42
C LYS A 836 -23.86 -12.15 3.94
N VAL A 837 -23.90 -13.22 4.74
CA VAL A 837 -24.03 -13.12 6.20
C VAL A 837 -22.89 -12.33 6.84
N GLU A 838 -21.67 -12.59 6.40
CA GLU A 838 -20.47 -11.86 6.85
C GLU A 838 -20.53 -10.37 6.48
N LEU A 839 -20.98 -10.07 5.26
CA LEU A 839 -21.09 -8.70 4.77
C LEU A 839 -22.24 -7.93 5.44
N GLU A 840 -23.35 -8.60 5.75
CA GLU A 840 -24.49 -8.03 6.47
C GLU A 840 -24.09 -7.63 7.90
N LYS A 841 -23.32 -8.50 8.58
CA LYS A 841 -22.73 -8.19 9.89
C LYS A 841 -21.79 -6.98 9.82
N SER A 842 -20.86 -6.98 8.85
CA SER A 842 -19.91 -5.88 8.64
C SER A 842 -20.61 -4.53 8.38
N VAL A 843 -21.66 -4.51 7.56
CA VAL A 843 -22.42 -3.29 7.29
C VAL A 843 -23.15 -2.79 8.53
N ALA A 844 -23.68 -3.68 9.37
CA ALA A 844 -24.37 -3.31 10.60
C ALA A 844 -23.42 -2.80 11.71
N GLU A 845 -22.21 -3.37 11.83
CA GLU A 845 -21.23 -2.98 12.86
C GLU A 845 -20.51 -1.66 12.53
N PHE A 846 -20.45 -1.29 11.24
CA PHE A 846 -19.66 -0.15 10.78
C PHE A 846 -19.96 1.18 11.48
N PRO A 847 -21.22 1.65 11.59
CA PRO A 847 -21.46 3.00 12.10
C PRO A 847 -20.87 3.17 13.50
N TYR A 848 -20.94 2.13 14.34
CA TYR A 848 -20.39 2.10 15.69
C TYR A 848 -18.85 2.11 15.72
N LEU A 849 -18.19 1.37 14.83
CA LEU A 849 -16.73 1.42 14.69
C LEU A 849 -16.26 2.79 14.18
N TRP A 850 -17.01 3.38 13.25
CA TRP A 850 -16.71 4.69 12.69
C TRP A 850 -16.81 5.81 13.73
N ILE A 851 -17.89 5.88 14.52
CA ILE A 851 -18.03 6.92 15.55
C ILE A 851 -16.93 6.80 16.61
N HIS A 852 -16.62 5.58 17.05
CA HIS A 852 -15.57 5.32 18.03
C HIS A 852 -14.21 5.83 17.53
N PHE A 853 -13.88 5.50 16.28
CA PHE A 853 -12.68 6.00 15.63
C PHE A 853 -12.66 7.53 15.48
N MET A 854 -13.76 8.12 15.01
CA MET A 854 -13.85 9.57 14.79
C MET A 854 -13.76 10.34 16.10
N VAL A 855 -14.41 9.90 17.18
CA VAL A 855 -14.31 10.52 18.50
C VAL A 855 -12.86 10.51 18.98
N ASN A 856 -12.15 9.37 18.88
CA ASN A 856 -10.74 9.27 19.26
C ASN A 856 -9.81 10.10 18.37
N HIS A 857 -10.20 10.39 17.13
CA HIS A 857 -9.49 11.29 16.24
C HIS A 857 -9.74 12.76 16.60
N VAL A 858 -10.99 13.14 16.85
CA VAL A 858 -11.41 14.49 17.28
C VAL A 858 -10.79 14.85 18.63
N ASN A 859 -10.70 13.87 19.53
CA ASN A 859 -10.10 14.02 20.86
C ASN A 859 -8.66 14.57 20.82
N LYS A 860 -7.89 14.36 19.73
CA LYS A 860 -6.57 14.96 19.57
C LYS A 860 -6.63 16.48 19.54
N THR A 861 -7.47 17.04 18.67
CA THR A 861 -7.66 18.49 18.54
C THR A 861 -8.38 19.05 19.76
N TYR A 862 -9.36 18.32 20.30
CA TYR A 862 -10.04 18.71 21.54
C TYR A 862 -9.08 18.82 22.73
N LEU A 863 -8.13 17.88 22.86
CA LEU A 863 -7.08 17.92 23.87
C LEU A 863 -6.18 19.15 23.71
N ASP A 864 -5.78 19.49 22.48
CA ASP A 864 -5.01 20.71 22.21
C ASP A 864 -5.80 21.96 22.66
N PHE A 865 -7.10 22.05 22.35
CA PHE A 865 -7.94 23.18 22.76
C PHE A 865 -8.23 23.22 24.27
N ILE A 866 -8.27 22.08 24.97
CA ILE A 866 -8.26 22.05 26.45
C ILE A 866 -7.01 22.76 26.97
N PHE A 867 -5.83 22.45 26.43
CA PHE A 867 -4.59 23.07 26.88
C PHE A 867 -4.47 24.52 26.44
N TYR A 868 -4.94 24.91 25.25
CA TYR A 868 -4.98 26.32 24.82
C TYR A 868 -5.92 27.16 25.68
N SER A 869 -7.11 26.64 26.01
CA SER A 869 -8.07 27.28 26.93
C SER A 869 -7.46 27.46 28.32
N LEU A 870 -6.78 26.42 28.84
CA LEU A 870 -6.06 26.51 30.12
C LEU A 870 -4.93 27.54 30.07
N LYS A 871 -4.08 27.51 29.02
CA LYS A 871 -2.97 28.45 28.82
C LYS A 871 -3.48 29.89 28.80
N SER A 872 -4.55 30.16 28.05
CA SER A 872 -5.14 31.49 27.93
C SER A 872 -5.68 32.02 29.27
N ARG A 873 -6.41 31.16 30.01
CA ARG A 873 -6.88 31.48 31.37
C ARG A 873 -5.73 31.78 32.33
N LEU A 874 -4.69 30.94 32.34
CA LEU A 874 -3.53 31.15 33.21
C LEU A 874 -2.75 32.41 32.83
N THR A 875 -2.61 32.70 31.54
CA THR A 875 -1.98 33.94 31.05
C THR A 875 -2.72 35.17 31.57
N THR A 876 -4.06 35.16 31.50
CA THR A 876 -4.91 36.26 32.01
C THR A 876 -4.74 36.46 33.53
N LYS A 877 -4.68 35.35 34.30
CA LYS A 877 -4.50 35.39 35.75
C LYS A 877 -3.10 35.85 36.18
N ILE A 878 -2.09 35.42 35.44
CA ILE A 878 -0.70 35.83 35.62
C ILE A 878 -0.54 37.32 35.30
N GLU A 879 -1.14 37.80 34.22
CA GLU A 879 -1.15 39.23 33.89
C GLU A 879 -1.81 40.05 35.00
N LYS A 880 -2.94 39.59 35.53
CA LYS A 880 -3.63 40.25 36.65
C LYS A 880 -2.73 40.34 37.89
N ALA A 881 -2.13 39.22 38.29
CA ALA A 881 -1.24 39.17 39.44
C ALA A 881 0.00 40.05 39.25
N TYR A 882 0.59 40.06 38.04
CA TYR A 882 1.72 40.91 37.69
C TYR A 882 1.39 42.40 37.85
N GLN A 883 0.24 42.85 37.33
CA GLN A 883 -0.21 44.24 37.47
C GLN A 883 -0.51 44.61 38.94
N GLU A 884 -1.13 43.71 39.71
CA GLU A 884 -1.37 43.91 41.14
C GLU A 884 -0.06 44.05 41.93
N ILE A 885 0.95 43.22 41.63
CA ILE A 885 2.28 43.30 42.25
C ILE A 885 2.94 44.65 41.92
N ILE A 886 2.93 45.06 40.65
CA ILE A 886 3.50 46.36 40.26
C ILE A 886 2.81 47.49 41.00
N LEU A 887 1.47 47.51 41.02
CA LEU A 887 0.70 48.58 41.67
C LEU A 887 0.94 48.64 43.19
N ILE A 888 1.13 47.49 43.84
CA ILE A 888 1.50 47.39 45.26
C ILE A 888 2.92 47.96 45.49
N ILE A 889 3.88 47.65 44.61
CA ILE A 889 5.25 48.18 44.70
C ILE A 889 5.27 49.68 44.38
N GLU A 890 4.52 50.13 43.37
CA GLU A 890 4.44 51.53 42.97
C GLU A 890 3.92 52.40 44.10
N ARG A 891 2.77 52.04 44.70
CA ARG A 891 2.18 52.77 45.84
C ARG A 891 2.99 52.60 47.12
N GLY A 892 3.55 51.41 47.33
CA GLY A 892 4.27 51.06 48.56
C GLY A 892 5.63 51.74 48.67
N ILE A 893 6.35 51.85 47.54
CA ILE A 893 7.76 52.21 47.46
C ILE A 893 8.01 53.36 46.45
N ASN A 894 7.62 53.25 45.17
CA ASN A 894 7.97 54.27 44.16
C ASN A 894 7.34 55.65 44.42
N GLU A 895 6.06 55.72 44.79
CA GLU A 895 5.42 56.99 45.12
C GLU A 895 6.11 57.68 46.30
N LYS A 896 6.54 56.90 47.30
CA LYS A 896 7.28 57.40 48.46
C LYS A 896 8.70 57.85 48.08
N LEU A 897 9.36 57.10 47.18
CA LEU A 897 10.65 57.46 46.57
C LEU A 897 10.55 58.79 45.82
N LYS A 898 9.52 58.99 44.99
CA LYS A 898 9.31 60.25 44.25
C LYS A 898 9.01 61.43 45.17
N ILE A 899 8.22 61.22 46.22
CA ILE A 899 7.98 62.26 47.25
C ILE A 899 9.29 62.60 47.97
N PHE A 900 10.13 61.60 48.27
CA PHE A 900 11.45 61.80 48.87
C PHE A 900 12.37 62.56 47.91
N GLU A 901 12.45 62.16 46.65
CA GLU A 901 13.24 62.82 45.60
C GLU A 901 12.82 64.28 45.38
N ALA A 902 11.52 64.54 45.28
CA ALA A 902 10.99 65.90 45.12
C ALA A 902 11.37 66.81 46.29
N LYS A 903 11.33 66.30 47.52
CA LYS A 903 11.78 67.03 48.70
C LYS A 903 13.30 67.28 48.69
N VAL A 904 14.10 66.28 48.31
CA VAL A 904 15.56 66.41 48.19
C VAL A 904 15.95 67.42 47.10
N ASN A 905 15.28 67.40 45.96
CA ASN A 905 15.48 68.35 44.86
C ASN A 905 15.03 69.77 45.23
N ALA A 906 13.92 69.94 45.96
CA ALA A 906 13.48 71.24 46.47
C ALA A 906 14.52 71.86 47.43
N ILE A 907 15.14 71.06 48.29
CA ILE A 907 16.24 71.49 49.18
C ILE A 907 17.48 71.88 48.36
N ARG A 908 17.78 71.15 47.28
CA ARG A 908 18.89 71.44 46.36
C ARG A 908 18.73 72.78 45.62
N GLU A 909 17.50 73.15 45.25
CA GLU A 909 17.22 74.33 44.42
C GLU A 909 17.06 75.64 45.21
N MET A 910 16.64 75.60 46.48
CA MET A 910 16.26 76.82 47.21
C MET A 910 17.35 77.50 48.05
N GLY A 911 18.49 76.85 48.33
CA GLY A 911 19.63 77.46 49.03
C GLY A 911 19.30 78.12 50.38
N ASP A 912 19.53 77.40 51.48
CA ASP A 912 19.62 77.88 52.87
C ASP A 912 18.56 78.88 53.39
N LYS A 913 17.30 78.76 52.94
CA LYS A 913 16.16 79.41 53.62
C LYS A 913 15.44 78.42 54.54
N LYS A 914 15.49 78.73 55.84
CA LYS A 914 14.92 78.02 56.99
C LYS A 914 13.61 77.29 56.66
N TYR A 915 13.67 75.97 56.65
CA TYR A 915 12.50 75.11 56.80
C TYR A 915 12.22 74.84 58.29
N ASP A 916 10.96 74.88 58.69
CA ASP A 916 10.52 74.59 60.05
C ASP A 916 10.72 73.08 60.37
N GLN A 917 11.28 72.80 61.55
CA GLN A 917 12.32 71.78 61.69
C GLN A 917 11.89 70.50 62.42
N LYS A 918 10.59 70.16 62.47
CA LYS A 918 10.13 69.09 63.41
C LYS A 918 9.69 67.76 62.84
N GLU A 919 9.69 67.51 61.54
CA GLU A 919 9.55 66.13 60.99
C GLU A 919 9.80 66.11 59.47
N PHE A 920 11.05 66.28 59.02
CA PHE A 920 11.33 66.35 57.57
C PHE A 920 10.97 65.06 56.82
N PHE A 921 11.32 63.90 57.40
CA PHE A 921 11.06 62.58 56.81
C PHE A 921 10.76 61.54 57.90
N ASN A 922 9.49 61.12 58.01
CA ASN A 922 9.07 60.11 58.98
C ASN A 922 9.41 58.69 58.48
N GLN A 923 10.42 58.05 59.09
CA GLN A 923 10.86 56.68 58.77
C GLN A 923 9.79 55.61 59.02
N LYS A 924 8.80 55.85 59.89
CA LYS A 924 7.71 54.90 60.18
C LYS A 924 6.72 54.76 59.02
N SER A 925 6.75 55.68 58.05
CA SER A 925 5.89 55.63 56.87
C SER A 925 6.33 54.61 55.81
N ILE A 926 7.53 54.02 55.91
CA ILE A 926 8.06 53.04 54.96
C ILE A 926 8.04 51.64 55.58
N SER A 927 7.11 50.81 55.14
CA SER A 927 6.97 49.40 55.48
C SER A 927 7.04 48.54 54.21
N LEU A 928 7.40 47.27 54.39
CA LEU A 928 7.34 46.29 53.30
C LEU A 928 5.88 46.17 52.83
N PRO A 929 5.58 46.43 51.54
CA PRO A 929 4.22 46.32 51.05
C PRO A 929 3.78 44.85 51.03
N PRO A 930 2.47 44.54 51.13
CA PRO A 930 1.97 43.16 51.22
C PRO A 930 1.99 42.45 49.85
N PHE A 931 3.18 42.22 49.30
CA PHE A 931 3.37 41.66 47.95
C PHE A 931 3.07 40.15 47.85
N ASP A 932 3.04 39.42 48.98
CA ASP A 932 2.78 37.96 49.02
C ASP A 932 1.32 37.60 48.67
N ILE A 933 0.37 38.52 48.86
CA ILE A 933 -1.07 38.28 48.65
C ILE A 933 -1.38 37.93 47.18
N PRO A 934 -0.93 38.71 46.17
CA PRO A 934 -1.08 38.33 44.76
C PRO A 934 -0.49 36.97 44.40
N PHE A 935 0.69 36.62 44.94
CA PHE A 935 1.33 35.33 44.66
C PHE A 935 0.51 34.16 45.22
N ASN A 936 0.06 34.23 46.48
CA ASN A 936 -0.76 33.20 47.10
C ASN A 936 -2.11 33.03 46.38
N THR A 937 -2.71 34.15 45.94
CA THR A 937 -3.95 34.14 45.17
C THR A 937 -3.73 33.44 43.83
N LEU A 938 -2.63 33.77 43.12
CA LEU A 938 -2.26 33.15 41.86
C LEU A 938 -2.06 31.63 41.98
N PHE A 939 -1.34 31.15 43.02
CA PHE A 939 -1.16 29.71 43.24
C PHE A 939 -2.48 28.96 43.42
N LYS A 940 -3.38 29.50 44.24
CA LYS A 940 -4.71 28.91 44.45
C LYS A 940 -5.51 28.89 43.15
N GLU A 941 -5.43 29.96 42.38
CA GLU A 941 -6.12 30.09 41.10
C GLU A 941 -5.59 29.16 40.00
N ILE A 942 -4.28 28.87 39.99
CA ILE A 942 -3.66 27.86 39.13
C ILE A 942 -4.18 26.47 39.50
N GLN A 943 -4.12 26.11 40.79
CA GLN A 943 -4.56 24.81 41.29
C GLN A 943 -6.04 24.53 40.97
N VAL A 944 -6.91 25.53 41.15
CA VAL A 944 -8.34 25.43 40.78
C VAL A 944 -8.52 25.24 39.27
N SER A 945 -7.69 25.90 38.44
CA SER A 945 -7.80 25.78 36.98
C SER A 945 -7.37 24.42 36.46
N VAL A 946 -6.31 23.84 37.04
CA VAL A 946 -5.87 22.47 36.73
C VAL A 946 -6.87 21.43 37.24
N GLY A 947 -7.47 21.65 38.41
CA GLY A 947 -8.49 20.75 38.99
C GLY A 947 -9.77 20.60 38.14
N GLN A 948 -10.06 21.57 37.28
CA GLN A 948 -11.22 21.54 36.36
C GLN A 948 -10.98 20.69 35.09
N LEU A 949 -9.75 20.21 34.87
CA LEU A 949 -9.44 19.38 33.70
C LEU A 949 -10.04 17.97 33.83
N PRO A 950 -10.37 17.31 32.71
CA PRO A 950 -10.79 15.91 32.70
C PRO A 950 -9.67 15.01 33.21
N GLU A 951 -10.03 13.86 33.78
CA GLU A 951 -9.04 12.91 34.32
C GLU A 951 -8.21 12.26 33.22
N SER A 952 -8.89 11.69 32.23
CA SER A 952 -8.27 11.10 31.05
C SER A 952 -9.11 11.30 29.79
N ILE A 953 -8.45 11.20 28.63
CA ILE A 953 -9.07 11.24 27.30
C ILE A 953 -8.39 10.19 26.42
N ASP A 954 -9.19 9.45 25.66
CA ASP A 954 -8.70 8.45 24.71
C ASP A 954 -8.45 9.10 23.34
N ILE A 955 -7.27 8.86 22.78
CA ILE A 955 -6.86 9.40 21.47
C ILE A 955 -6.34 8.29 20.55
N SER A 956 -6.46 8.51 19.24
CA SER A 956 -5.94 7.57 18.22
C SER A 956 -4.40 7.63 18.06
N GLY A 957 -3.75 6.52 17.67
CA GLY A 957 -2.31 6.47 17.37
C GLY A 957 -1.87 7.17 16.06
N GLU A 958 -0.56 7.09 15.73
CA GLU A 958 0.08 7.78 14.58
C GLU A 958 -0.04 7.04 13.22
N LYS A 959 -0.27 5.72 13.21
CA LYS A 959 -0.07 4.83 12.03
C LYS A 959 -1.12 4.87 10.89
N LEU A 960 -2.08 5.77 10.88
CA LEU A 960 -3.36 5.52 10.18
C LEU A 960 -3.63 6.25 8.86
N LEU A 961 -2.82 7.22 8.44
CA LEU A 961 -3.17 8.04 7.27
C LEU A 961 -2.85 7.40 5.91
N GLU A 962 -2.03 6.34 5.86
CA GLU A 962 -1.51 5.81 4.60
C GLU A 962 -2.32 4.63 4.02
N ASP A 963 -3.21 3.97 4.79
CA ASP A 963 -3.86 2.74 4.30
C ASP A 963 -5.16 2.38 5.06
N ILE A 964 -6.17 3.25 4.98
CA ILE A 964 -7.48 3.09 5.64
C ILE A 964 -8.31 2.01 4.91
N GLN A 965 -8.43 0.84 5.53
CA GLN A 965 -9.33 -0.24 5.10
C GLN A 965 -10.28 -0.58 6.24
N PHE A 966 -11.53 -0.94 5.90
CA PHE A 966 -12.56 -1.33 6.86
C PHE A 966 -12.06 -2.33 7.91
N ASP A 967 -11.39 -3.40 7.45
CA ASP A 967 -10.92 -4.52 8.28
C ASP A 967 -9.80 -4.12 9.27
N LYS A 968 -9.28 -2.89 9.17
CA LYS A 968 -8.24 -2.35 10.05
C LYS A 968 -8.79 -1.42 11.15
N LEU A 969 -10.06 -0.99 11.06
CA LEU A 969 -10.68 -0.12 12.07
C LEU A 969 -10.81 -0.78 13.44
N GLU A 970 -11.02 -2.10 13.48
CA GLU A 970 -11.13 -2.86 14.75
C GLU A 970 -9.80 -2.95 15.52
N ASN A 971 -8.65 -2.76 14.86
CA ASN A 971 -7.32 -3.01 15.42
C ASN A 971 -6.53 -1.71 15.69
N ILE A 972 -7.22 -0.59 15.88
CA ILE A 972 -6.57 0.72 16.05
C ILE A 972 -5.97 0.84 17.44
N SER A 973 -4.69 1.21 17.52
CA SER A 973 -4.02 1.50 18.78
C SER A 973 -4.62 2.75 19.43
N GLU A 974 -5.19 2.58 20.61
CA GLU A 974 -5.71 3.63 21.47
C GLU A 974 -4.66 4.04 22.50
N ILE A 975 -4.58 5.33 22.78
CA ILE A 975 -3.70 5.89 23.82
C ILE A 975 -4.58 6.62 24.82
N VAL A 976 -4.56 6.18 26.08
CA VAL A 976 -5.25 6.84 27.18
C VAL A 976 -4.33 7.92 27.74
N VAL A 977 -4.69 9.20 27.56
CA VAL A 977 -3.93 10.32 28.09
C VAL A 977 -4.48 10.74 29.43
N SER A 978 -3.68 10.68 30.50
CA SER A 978 -4.04 11.22 31.82
C SER A 978 -3.91 12.75 31.86
N VAL A 979 -4.90 13.46 31.30
CA VAL A 979 -4.87 14.92 31.05
C VAL A 979 -4.57 15.72 32.32
N ARG A 980 -5.34 15.53 33.39
CA ARG A 980 -5.16 16.28 34.65
C ARG A 980 -3.78 16.06 35.26
N LYS A 981 -3.32 14.80 35.36
CA LYS A 981 -2.01 14.47 35.94
C LYS A 981 -0.85 15.04 35.12
N THR A 982 -0.95 14.96 33.81
CA THR A 982 0.09 15.47 32.89
C THR A 982 0.20 16.98 32.98
N ALA A 983 -0.94 17.69 32.96
CA ALA A 983 -0.97 19.13 33.13
C ALA A 983 -0.45 19.56 34.49
N ASP A 984 -0.88 18.90 35.57
CA ASP A 984 -0.46 19.19 36.94
C ASP A 984 1.05 19.03 37.12
N TYR A 985 1.65 17.99 36.54
CA TYR A 985 3.10 17.76 36.57
C TYR A 985 3.88 18.91 35.92
N TYR A 986 3.58 19.25 34.66
CA TYR A 986 4.32 20.30 33.96
C TYR A 986 4.05 21.69 34.53
N ILE A 987 2.81 22.00 34.92
CA ILE A 987 2.46 23.28 35.54
C ILE A 987 3.13 23.41 36.92
N SER A 988 3.18 22.34 37.71
CA SER A 988 3.84 22.38 39.01
C SER A 988 5.35 22.55 38.89
N ASN A 989 6.01 21.79 38.03
CA ASN A 989 7.47 21.82 37.91
C ASN A 989 8.02 23.02 37.15
N GLU A 990 7.35 23.46 36.08
CA GLU A 990 7.88 24.52 35.21
C GLU A 990 7.32 25.91 35.59
N LEU A 991 6.05 25.99 35.98
CA LEU A 991 5.40 27.27 36.29
C LEU A 991 5.39 27.57 37.79
N ASN A 992 4.85 26.69 38.63
CA ASN A 992 4.71 26.97 40.07
C ASN A 992 6.07 27.13 40.75
N ASP A 993 7.07 26.32 40.40
CA ASP A 993 8.42 26.45 40.97
C ASP A 993 9.08 27.77 40.60
N LEU A 994 8.92 28.25 39.36
CA LEU A 994 9.43 29.56 38.95
C LEU A 994 8.70 30.70 39.68
N ILE A 995 7.36 30.63 39.79
CA ILE A 995 6.58 31.62 40.54
C ILE A 995 7.03 31.65 42.01
N ARG A 996 7.28 30.48 42.62
CA ARG A 996 7.72 30.37 44.03
C ARG A 996 9.10 30.98 44.23
N LYS A 997 10.05 30.67 43.34
CA LYS A 997 11.39 31.28 43.35
C LYS A 997 11.32 32.80 43.22
N GLN A 998 10.47 33.31 42.32
CA GLN A 998 10.31 34.76 42.15
C GLN A 998 9.61 35.44 43.31
N SER A 999 8.62 34.81 43.95
CA SER A 999 8.00 35.33 45.16
C SER A 999 9.06 35.56 46.26
N ILE A 1000 9.94 34.58 46.49
CA ILE A 1000 11.04 34.69 47.47
C ILE A 1000 12.04 35.79 47.07
N ASN A 1001 12.51 35.78 45.82
CA ASN A 1001 13.48 36.77 45.32
C ASN A 1001 12.93 38.20 45.37
N THR A 1002 11.67 38.38 44.95
CA THR A 1002 10.96 39.67 45.02
C THR A 1002 10.87 40.16 46.47
N GLY A 1003 10.51 39.29 47.41
CA GLY A 1003 10.47 39.64 48.82
C GLY A 1003 11.82 40.07 49.39
N GLN A 1004 12.90 39.36 49.03
CA GLN A 1004 14.26 39.72 49.44
C GLN A 1004 14.68 41.07 48.86
N GLN A 1005 14.46 41.30 47.56
CA GLN A 1005 14.82 42.57 46.92
C GLN A 1005 14.02 43.75 47.45
N LEU A 1006 12.70 43.59 47.66
CA LEU A 1006 11.87 44.63 48.25
C LEU A 1006 12.27 44.93 49.70
N SER A 1007 12.63 43.90 50.48
CA SER A 1007 13.16 44.09 51.84
C SER A 1007 14.47 44.89 51.85
N LEU A 1008 15.39 44.56 50.93
CA LEU A 1008 16.64 45.29 50.74
C LEU A 1008 16.37 46.74 50.32
N SER A 1009 15.51 46.99 49.33
CA SER A 1009 15.16 48.35 48.90
C SER A 1009 14.45 49.16 49.99
N VAL A 1010 13.60 48.54 50.81
CA VAL A 1010 13.00 49.20 51.98
C VAL A 1010 14.07 49.55 53.04
N SER A 1011 15.06 48.69 53.25
CA SER A 1011 16.17 48.94 54.17
C SER A 1011 17.10 50.05 53.66
N THR A 1012 17.46 50.03 52.38
CA THR A 1012 18.28 51.08 51.75
C THR A 1012 17.55 52.42 51.79
N LEU A 1013 16.24 52.45 51.52
CA LEU A 1013 15.42 53.67 51.65
C LEU A 1013 15.41 54.24 53.06
N LYS A 1014 15.23 53.39 54.09
CA LYS A 1014 15.31 53.82 55.48
C LYS A 1014 16.69 54.39 55.82
N ASN A 1015 17.75 53.78 55.32
CA ASN A 1015 19.13 54.26 55.51
C ASN A 1015 19.38 55.58 54.78
N LEU A 1016 18.92 55.74 53.55
CA LEU A 1016 19.02 57.00 52.78
C LEU A 1016 18.27 58.13 53.48
N ILE A 1017 17.08 57.87 54.01
CA ILE A 1017 16.32 58.86 54.81
C ILE A 1017 17.05 59.18 56.11
N ARG A 1018 17.61 58.18 56.79
CA ARG A 1018 18.40 58.39 58.02
C ARG A 1018 19.65 59.23 57.75
N MET A 1019 20.36 58.97 56.66
CA MET A 1019 21.52 59.75 56.25
C MET A 1019 21.12 61.17 55.85
N ALA A 1020 20.02 61.35 55.14
CA ALA A 1020 19.51 62.68 54.79
C ALA A 1020 19.15 63.48 56.06
N ASN A 1021 18.40 62.89 57.00
CA ASN A 1021 18.06 63.53 58.28
C ASN A 1021 19.31 63.88 59.10
N PHE A 1022 20.27 62.95 59.24
CA PHE A 1022 21.50 63.17 60.01
C PHE A 1022 22.37 64.30 59.45
N HIS A 1023 22.50 64.41 58.13
CA HIS A 1023 23.30 65.48 57.51
C HIS A 1023 22.59 66.83 57.51
N LEU A 1024 21.25 66.85 57.40
CA LEU A 1024 20.44 68.07 57.52
C LEU A 1024 20.36 68.58 58.97
N GLU A 1025 20.48 67.70 59.97
CA GLU A 1025 20.57 68.08 61.40
C GLU A 1025 21.98 68.55 61.79
N ASN A 1026 23.05 67.92 61.28
CA ASN A 1026 24.42 68.28 61.64
C ASN A 1026 24.97 69.52 60.94
N SER A 1027 24.35 70.01 59.86
CA SER A 1027 24.74 71.27 59.23
C SER A 1027 24.61 72.50 60.15
N GLU A 1028 23.84 72.41 61.24
CA GLU A 1028 23.74 73.49 62.23
C GLU A 1028 24.90 73.53 63.26
N ASN A 1029 25.63 72.42 63.46
CA ASN A 1029 26.61 72.32 64.56
C ASN A 1029 28.06 72.72 64.18
N THR A 1030 28.34 73.04 62.93
CA THR A 1030 29.70 73.32 62.41
C THR A 1030 30.10 74.80 62.35
N HIS A 1031 29.49 75.69 63.15
CA HIS A 1031 29.86 77.11 63.21
C HIS A 1031 31.13 77.44 64.02
N SER A 1032 32.05 76.49 64.24
CA SER A 1032 33.32 76.78 64.92
C SER A 1032 34.51 76.06 64.29
N GLY A 1033 35.33 76.81 63.55
CA GLY A 1033 36.70 76.41 63.17
C GLY A 1033 36.99 76.42 61.66
N GLU A 1034 37.72 77.45 61.21
CA GLU A 1034 38.59 77.55 60.02
C GLU A 1034 38.40 76.55 58.85
N ILE A 1035 37.24 76.57 58.17
CA ILE A 1035 37.08 76.08 56.79
C ILE A 1035 36.09 77.02 56.08
N GLY A 1036 36.42 77.49 54.87
CA GLY A 1036 35.64 78.51 54.15
C GLY A 1036 34.20 78.09 53.82
N THR A 1037 33.25 79.03 53.93
CA THR A 1037 31.82 78.84 53.64
C THR A 1037 31.51 78.30 52.24
N GLU A 1038 32.38 78.52 51.25
CA GLU A 1038 32.27 77.92 49.91
C GLU A 1038 32.50 76.40 49.90
N GLN A 1039 33.43 75.87 50.70
CA GLN A 1039 33.74 74.43 50.75
C GLN A 1039 32.61 73.62 51.42
N ILE A 1040 31.92 74.20 52.40
CA ILE A 1040 30.79 73.55 53.09
C ILE A 1040 29.56 73.46 52.15
N HIS A 1041 29.28 74.52 51.37
CA HIS A 1041 28.22 74.49 50.36
C HIS A 1041 28.53 73.51 49.21
N GLU A 1042 29.79 73.41 48.78
CA GLU A 1042 30.21 72.45 47.75
C GLU A 1042 30.11 71.00 48.25
N GLN A 1043 30.45 70.74 49.53
CA GLN A 1043 30.25 69.44 50.18
C GLN A 1043 28.76 69.06 50.34
N GLN A 1044 27.89 70.01 50.70
CA GLN A 1044 26.44 69.75 50.78
C GLN A 1044 25.83 69.48 49.40
N LYS A 1045 26.24 70.22 48.38
CA LYS A 1045 25.78 70.03 47.00
C LYS A 1045 26.16 68.66 46.45
N THR A 1046 27.42 68.25 46.63
CA THR A 1046 27.91 66.93 46.21
C THR A 1046 27.23 65.77 46.97
N LEU A 1047 26.90 65.95 48.25
CA LEU A 1047 26.12 64.99 49.04
C LEU A 1047 24.67 64.87 48.54
N LEU A 1048 23.99 65.97 48.25
CA LEU A 1048 22.64 65.97 47.68
C LEU A 1048 22.62 65.36 46.27
N GLU A 1049 23.64 65.62 45.45
CA GLU A 1049 23.83 64.97 44.15
C GLU A 1049 24.01 63.45 44.28
N ASN A 1050 24.79 63.00 45.27
CA ASN A 1050 24.96 61.58 45.57
C ASN A 1050 23.66 60.92 46.08
N LEU A 1051 22.85 61.63 46.88
CA LEU A 1051 21.54 61.14 47.33
C LEU A 1051 20.57 60.98 46.17
N VAL A 1052 20.47 61.96 45.27
CA VAL A 1052 19.63 61.89 44.06
C VAL A 1052 20.08 60.75 43.14
N ARG A 1053 21.40 60.56 42.97
CA ARG A 1053 21.95 59.43 42.20
C ARG A 1053 21.59 58.08 42.83
N ASN A 1054 21.66 57.96 44.15
CA ASN A 1054 21.30 56.72 44.86
C ASN A 1054 19.80 56.42 44.82
N ILE A 1055 18.94 57.44 44.86
CA ILE A 1055 17.48 57.32 44.66
C ILE A 1055 17.20 56.76 43.27
N LYS A 1056 17.82 57.34 42.24
CA LYS A 1056 17.67 56.89 40.84
C LYS A 1056 18.15 55.45 40.63
N ASN A 1057 19.27 55.08 41.26
CA ASN A 1057 19.76 53.70 41.25
C ASN A 1057 18.77 52.71 41.88
N GLU A 1058 18.02 53.10 42.91
CA GLU A 1058 16.96 52.24 43.49
C GLU A 1058 15.72 52.17 42.59
N GLU A 1059 15.33 53.25 41.91
CA GLU A 1059 14.27 53.20 40.90
C GLU A 1059 14.63 52.28 39.71
N ASP A 1060 15.89 52.32 39.26
CA ASP A 1060 16.38 51.44 38.19
C ASP A 1060 16.35 49.96 38.62
N LYS A 1061 16.70 49.66 39.89
CA LYS A 1061 16.59 48.30 40.47
C LYS A 1061 15.15 47.81 40.50
N LEU A 1062 14.19 48.66 40.91
CA LEU A 1062 12.77 48.30 40.92
C LEU A 1062 12.22 48.09 39.50
N THR A 1063 12.68 48.88 38.54
CA THR A 1063 12.34 48.70 37.11
C THR A 1063 12.91 47.39 36.56
N ALA A 1064 14.14 47.04 36.94
CA ALA A 1064 14.75 45.75 36.58
C ALA A 1064 13.98 44.56 37.18
N LEU A 1065 13.50 44.70 38.42
CA LEU A 1065 12.68 43.69 39.10
C LEU A 1065 11.36 43.45 38.36
N TYR A 1066 10.67 44.50 37.87
CA TYR A 1066 9.47 44.33 37.05
C TYR A 1066 9.74 43.51 35.79
N LYS A 1067 10.83 43.83 35.09
CA LYS A 1067 11.23 43.11 33.87
C LYS A 1067 11.59 41.64 34.16
N GLN A 1068 12.29 41.39 35.26
CA GLN A 1068 12.66 40.04 35.69
C GLN A 1068 11.42 39.20 36.05
N LEU A 1069 10.46 39.79 36.77
CA LEU A 1069 9.18 39.16 37.08
C LEU A 1069 8.43 38.75 35.81
N ARG A 1070 8.32 39.67 34.84
CA ARG A 1070 7.64 39.40 33.57
C ARG A 1070 8.30 38.27 32.79
N GLN A 1071 9.61 38.33 32.62
CA GLN A 1071 10.38 37.30 31.91
C GLN A 1071 10.23 35.91 32.56
N SER A 1072 10.22 35.84 33.89
CA SER A 1072 10.07 34.58 34.60
C SER A 1072 8.68 33.98 34.45
N PHE A 1073 7.63 34.81 34.48
CA PHE A 1073 6.25 34.36 34.28
C PHE A 1073 6.01 33.89 32.84
N ASP A 1074 6.48 34.66 31.85
CA ASP A 1074 6.35 34.29 30.43
C ASP A 1074 7.14 33.00 30.12
N SER A 1075 8.36 32.85 30.68
CA SER A 1075 9.17 31.64 30.52
C SER A 1075 8.52 30.42 31.18
N GLY A 1076 7.97 30.56 32.39
CA GLY A 1076 7.29 29.46 33.08
C GLY A 1076 6.04 29.00 32.34
N LEU A 1077 5.25 29.95 31.81
CA LEU A 1077 4.09 29.63 30.97
C LEU A 1077 4.52 28.90 29.69
N LYS A 1078 5.56 29.37 29.02
CA LYS A 1078 6.05 28.73 27.80
C LYS A 1078 6.51 27.29 28.07
N ASN A 1079 7.39 27.09 29.06
CA ASN A 1079 7.96 25.79 29.37
C ASN A 1079 6.90 24.79 29.84
N ALA A 1080 5.90 25.24 30.61
CA ALA A 1080 4.83 24.36 31.10
C ALA A 1080 3.91 23.85 29.98
N PHE A 1081 3.65 24.66 28.94
CA PHE A 1081 2.69 24.34 27.88
C PHE A 1081 3.31 23.80 26.58
N GLU A 1082 4.60 24.02 26.34
CA GLU A 1082 5.33 23.45 25.19
C GLU A 1082 5.21 21.91 25.09
N PRO A 1083 5.33 21.12 26.17
CA PRO A 1083 5.13 19.66 26.12
C PRO A 1083 3.64 19.24 26.11
N LEU A 1084 2.71 20.14 26.43
CA LEU A 1084 1.27 19.88 26.52
C LEU A 1084 0.57 20.05 25.17
N THR A 1085 0.97 19.25 24.18
CA THR A 1085 0.27 19.12 22.90
C THR A 1085 0.03 17.66 22.59
N ALA A 1086 -1.09 17.33 21.94
CA ALA A 1086 -1.45 15.96 21.58
C ALA A 1086 -0.33 15.29 20.76
N ALA A 1087 0.32 16.02 19.85
CA ALA A 1087 1.42 15.50 19.04
C ALA A 1087 2.64 15.08 19.88
N ILE A 1088 3.03 15.88 20.88
CA ILE A 1088 4.17 15.56 21.75
C ILE A 1088 3.80 14.44 22.73
N ILE A 1089 2.57 14.45 23.25
CA ILE A 1089 2.07 13.40 24.15
C ILE A 1089 2.02 12.03 23.44
N ILE A 1090 1.60 11.98 22.17
CA ILE A 1090 1.62 10.74 21.37
C ILE A 1090 3.06 10.23 21.17
N LYS A 1091 4.01 11.12 20.87
CA LYS A 1091 5.42 10.73 20.70
C LYS A 1091 6.07 10.27 22.01
N THR A 1092 5.72 10.92 23.12
CA THR A 1092 6.33 10.64 24.43
C THR A 1092 5.68 9.45 25.14
N SER A 1093 4.39 9.18 24.94
CA SER A 1093 3.69 8.01 25.49
C SER A 1093 4.25 6.67 25.00
N GLY A 1094 4.82 6.63 23.78
CA GLY A 1094 5.63 5.49 23.31
C GLY A 1094 6.90 5.23 24.13
N SER A 1095 7.43 6.26 24.82
CA SER A 1095 8.61 6.17 25.69
C SER A 1095 8.28 6.19 27.20
N LEU A 1096 7.10 6.69 27.58
CA LEU A 1096 6.65 6.83 28.97
C LEU A 1096 6.04 5.53 29.51
N ASN A 1097 5.42 4.70 28.65
CA ASN A 1097 4.97 3.36 29.05
C ASN A 1097 6.13 2.39 29.35
N GLU A 1098 7.38 2.76 29.05
CA GLU A 1098 8.58 2.02 29.47
C GLU A 1098 9.23 2.58 30.75
N LYS A 1099 8.78 3.75 31.24
CA LYS A 1099 9.38 4.46 32.39
C LYS A 1099 8.43 4.69 33.58
N ILE A 1100 7.14 4.48 33.41
CA ILE A 1100 6.14 4.30 34.48
C ILE A 1100 5.84 2.80 34.54
#